data_AF-A0AAD6DRH3-F1
#
_entry.id   AF-A0AAD6DRH3-F1
#
_cell.length_a   1.000
_cell.length_b   1.000
_cell.length_c   1.000
_cell.angle_alpha   90.00
_cell.angle_beta   90.00
_cell.angle_gamma   90.00
#
_symmetry.space_group_name_H-M   'P 1'
#
loop_
_entity.id
_entity.type
_entity.pdbx_description
1 polymer ?
#
loop_
_entity_poly.entity_id
_entity_poly.type
_entity_poly.pdbx_seq_one_letter_code
_entity_poly.pdbx_strand_id
1 'polypeptide(L)'
;MAPSFEQLSEQDLHEEEEEEIDFSESSIDLLKPGCPSRKLIYWRADLKAQFEVKADEGLDTFIVIDGLPVVPEDSRQKLIKFLLRKLNAVGHTSEDAVFMPLNDKGMSEGFAFVEYETPKQAVAAVKQLHGVPLDKKHTLAVNKLMDIERYGREGRVDEEYQAPPVEPFKEKEHLRSWMGDANARDQFALYRNDKVGVFWNNKSNPPENVVDRAHWTQLFVQWSPKGTFLASVHPQGVQLWGGSSFSKQKQFPHPFVQLIEFSPLEGYLTTWSARPIQVEEGQPVLTFEEDGKNIIVWDIESGKPLRSFVSHDLAAGPAAEGDVAPKKKVQWPAFKWSADEKYVARMLQGQSISIYELPNMNLLGRTSVKIEGVNDFEWSPATVNREGVKQYEQLLCFWTPEIGSNPARVAMMSVPSKEIVRTRNLFNVSDVKLHWQSQGAYVCVKVDRHSKSKKSMATNLEIFRVREKGVPVEVVDSLKDTVINFAWEPNGHRFVLITTGETPTGAAVPPKTAVSFFAPEKKGGAGGNFKLVRTIEKKTSNGIYWSPKGRFVIVATVHSQSNFDLDFWDMDFEGEKVEAEKDLAANLQLMKTVEHYGVTDVEWDPTGRYVVTSASVWTHSMENGWNLHTFSGNTLSENPTEKFKQFIWRPRPPTFLSKEEQKQVRKNLREYSKEFDEEDKFAVDIANTAVVEKRKRVLSEWVAWLRREKEIQAEEKDAFGLPEDADSPKQARDAPVGGEEQGETVVEEMVEEIIEETEEVIG
;
A
#
# COMPACT_ATOMS: atom_id res chain seq x y z
N MET A 1 9.53 -0.47 -1.38
CA MET A 1 9.45 1.00 -1.63
C MET A 1 9.29 1.21 -3.13
N ALA A 2 8.35 2.06 -3.58
CA ALA A 2 8.10 2.30 -5.00
C ALA A 2 9.32 2.95 -5.70
N PRO A 3 9.63 2.59 -6.96
CA PRO A 3 10.78 3.13 -7.69
C PRO A 3 10.57 4.59 -8.12
N SER A 4 11.69 5.28 -8.36
CA SER A 4 11.75 6.67 -8.81
C SER A 4 11.39 6.85 -10.28
N PHE A 5 10.85 8.04 -10.55
CA PHE A 5 10.08 8.52 -11.71
C PHE A 5 10.82 8.62 -13.07
N GLU A 6 11.98 7.99 -13.29
CA GLU A 6 12.80 8.25 -14.49
C GLU A 6 12.65 7.25 -15.64
N GLN A 7 11.76 6.25 -15.55
CA GLN A 7 11.67 5.18 -16.56
C GLN A 7 10.29 4.96 -17.20
N LEU A 8 9.41 5.96 -17.21
CA LEU A 8 8.15 5.88 -17.97
C LEU A 8 8.21 6.87 -19.13
N SER A 9 8.38 6.35 -20.36
CA SER A 9 8.28 7.11 -21.61
C SER A 9 6.82 7.32 -22.01
N GLU A 10 6.51 8.47 -22.59
CA GLU A 10 5.19 8.86 -23.15
C GLU A 10 4.73 8.02 -24.37
N GLN A 11 5.32 6.86 -24.63
CA GLN A 11 5.05 6.03 -25.81
C GLN A 11 3.99 4.94 -25.62
N ASP A 12 3.37 4.84 -24.44
CA ASP A 12 2.28 3.87 -24.18
C ASP A 12 0.87 4.47 -24.39
N LEU A 13 0.77 5.62 -25.05
CA LEU A 13 -0.49 6.22 -25.47
C LEU A 13 -0.50 6.25 -27.00
N HIS A 14 -1.52 5.62 -27.61
CA HIS A 14 -1.94 5.52 -29.02
C HIS A 14 -2.09 4.04 -29.43
N GLU A 15 -3.18 3.55 -30.03
CA GLU A 15 -4.28 4.13 -30.80
C GLU A 15 -5.59 3.38 -30.46
N GLU A 16 -6.66 4.08 -30.09
CA GLU A 16 -8.03 3.58 -30.25
C GLU A 16 -8.47 3.98 -31.66
N GLU A 17 -8.65 3.01 -32.56
CA GLU A 17 -9.30 3.21 -33.85
C GLU A 17 -10.78 3.57 -33.62
N GLU A 18 -11.14 4.81 -33.96
CA GLU A 18 -12.53 5.24 -34.09
C GLU A 18 -13.15 4.57 -35.33
N GLU A 19 -13.94 3.52 -35.16
CA GLU A 19 -14.85 3.04 -36.20
C GLU A 19 -16.06 4.00 -36.30
N GLU A 20 -16.04 4.82 -37.35
CA GLU A 20 -17.17 5.62 -37.81
C GLU A 20 -18.25 4.69 -38.42
N ILE A 21 -19.37 4.48 -37.72
CA ILE A 21 -20.51 3.72 -38.26
C ILE A 21 -21.41 4.66 -39.06
N ASP A 22 -21.36 4.55 -40.40
CA ASP A 22 -22.25 5.22 -41.34
C ASP A 22 -23.65 4.57 -41.31
N PHE A 23 -24.66 5.32 -40.84
CA PHE A 23 -26.06 4.92 -40.90
C PHE A 23 -26.75 5.53 -42.12
N SER A 24 -26.41 5.01 -43.30
CA SER A 24 -27.21 5.22 -44.50
C SER A 24 -27.33 3.93 -45.31
N GLU A 25 -28.33 3.11 -45.00
CA GLU A 25 -29.23 2.54 -46.00
C GLU A 25 -30.30 1.62 -45.40
N SER A 26 -31.43 1.63 -46.10
CA SER A 26 -32.70 0.98 -45.83
C SER A 26 -32.65 -0.54 -45.77
N SER A 27 -33.32 -1.14 -44.78
CA SER A 27 -34.05 -2.40 -44.94
C SER A 27 -35.11 -2.55 -43.86
N ILE A 28 -36.33 -2.17 -44.24
CA ILE A 28 -37.59 -2.55 -43.60
C ILE A 28 -37.83 -4.02 -43.96
N ASP A 29 -37.84 -4.90 -42.96
CA ASP A 29 -38.80 -6.01 -42.78
C ASP A 29 -38.18 -7.10 -41.92
N LEU A 30 -38.72 -7.28 -40.70
CA LEU A 30 -38.87 -8.57 -40.00
C LEU A 30 -39.60 -8.33 -38.67
N LEU A 31 -40.92 -8.12 -38.75
CA LEU A 31 -41.81 -8.14 -37.59
C LEU A 31 -42.22 -9.59 -37.28
N LYS A 32 -41.77 -10.12 -36.14
CA LYS A 32 -42.49 -11.20 -35.43
C LYS A 32 -43.42 -10.58 -34.37
N PRO A 33 -44.70 -11.00 -34.27
CA PRO A 33 -45.65 -10.42 -33.33
C PRO A 33 -45.47 -11.00 -31.93
N GLY A 34 -45.13 -10.18 -30.92
CA GLY A 34 -45.09 -10.66 -29.54
C GLY A 34 -44.36 -9.84 -28.46
N CYS A 35 -43.97 -8.58 -28.67
CA CYS A 35 -43.27 -7.80 -27.64
C CYS A 35 -44.18 -6.74 -26.98
N PRO A 36 -44.23 -6.63 -25.63
CA PRO A 36 -45.16 -5.75 -24.93
C PRO A 36 -44.81 -4.27 -25.14
N SER A 37 -45.76 -3.53 -25.69
CA SER A 37 -45.72 -2.13 -26.11
C SER A 37 -45.33 -1.10 -25.03
N ARG A 38 -45.18 -1.48 -23.76
CA ARG A 38 -44.76 -0.57 -22.67
C ARG A 38 -43.25 -0.30 -22.66
N LYS A 39 -42.38 -1.27 -22.96
CA LYS A 39 -40.92 -1.07 -22.89
C LYS A 39 -40.38 -0.13 -23.99
N LEU A 40 -41.00 -0.14 -25.17
CA LEU A 40 -40.60 0.75 -26.28
C LEU A 40 -40.90 2.23 -26.04
N ILE A 41 -41.89 2.56 -25.21
CA ILE A 41 -42.26 3.95 -24.91
C ILE A 41 -41.23 4.58 -23.96
N TYR A 42 -40.78 3.84 -22.95
CA TYR A 42 -39.70 4.28 -22.05
C TYR A 42 -38.37 4.40 -22.79
N TRP A 43 -38.02 3.42 -23.63
CA TRP A 43 -36.78 3.46 -24.40
C TRP A 43 -36.73 4.63 -25.39
N ARG A 44 -37.85 4.98 -26.03
CA ARG A 44 -37.96 6.17 -26.90
C ARG A 44 -37.93 7.50 -26.14
N ALA A 45 -38.46 7.54 -24.91
CA ALA A 45 -38.37 8.73 -24.06
C ALA A 45 -36.92 8.93 -23.56
N ASP A 46 -36.23 7.85 -23.17
CA ASP A 46 -34.84 7.88 -22.73
C ASP A 46 -33.87 8.22 -23.88
N LEU A 47 -34.08 7.68 -25.09
CA LEU A 47 -33.29 8.06 -26.27
C LEU A 47 -33.57 9.50 -26.73
N LYS A 48 -34.82 9.98 -26.64
CA LYS A 48 -35.08 11.40 -26.88
C LYS A 48 -34.41 12.27 -25.82
N ALA A 49 -34.37 11.86 -24.56
CA ALA A 49 -33.68 12.60 -23.51
C ALA A 49 -32.14 12.55 -23.63
N GLN A 50 -31.57 11.46 -24.18
CA GLN A 50 -30.14 11.31 -24.42
C GLN A 50 -29.65 12.04 -25.69
N PHE A 51 -30.51 12.20 -26.70
CA PHE A 51 -30.15 12.81 -28.00
C PHE A 51 -30.89 14.13 -28.28
N GLU A 52 -31.55 14.71 -27.28
CA GLU A 52 -31.97 16.11 -27.33
C GLU A 52 -30.70 16.97 -27.24
N VAL A 53 -30.16 17.32 -28.41
CA VAL A 53 -29.11 18.32 -28.56
C VAL A 53 -29.65 19.62 -27.99
N LYS A 54 -29.35 19.89 -26.72
CA LYS A 54 -29.56 21.22 -26.14
C LYS A 54 -28.71 22.17 -26.97
N ALA A 55 -29.35 23.10 -27.66
CA ALA A 55 -28.63 24.26 -28.15
C ALA A 55 -27.91 24.87 -26.94
N ASP A 56 -26.62 25.17 -27.07
CA ASP A 56 -25.87 25.97 -26.09
C ASP A 56 -26.51 27.37 -26.06
N GLU A 57 -27.66 27.50 -25.39
CA GLU A 57 -28.12 28.76 -24.86
C GLU A 57 -27.10 29.12 -23.79
N GLY A 58 -26.45 30.28 -23.89
CA GLY A 58 -25.38 30.73 -22.98
C GLY A 58 -25.80 30.93 -21.51
N LEU A 59 -26.78 30.17 -21.01
CA LEU A 59 -27.32 30.18 -19.66
C LEU A 59 -26.34 29.64 -18.60
N ASP A 60 -25.28 28.96 -19.01
CA ASP A 60 -24.22 28.44 -18.14
C ASP A 60 -23.36 29.56 -17.50
N THR A 61 -23.43 30.78 -18.03
CA THR A 61 -22.78 31.95 -17.42
C THR A 61 -23.62 32.62 -16.33
N PHE A 62 -24.89 32.22 -16.18
CA PHE A 62 -25.84 32.85 -15.27
C PHE A 62 -25.90 32.12 -13.93
N ILE A 63 -25.83 32.90 -12.86
CA ILE A 63 -26.09 32.45 -11.49
C ILE A 63 -27.32 33.14 -10.92
N VAL A 64 -27.99 32.47 -9.99
CA VAL A 64 -29.08 33.03 -9.19
C VAL A 64 -28.57 33.20 -7.77
N ILE A 65 -28.66 34.43 -7.25
CA ILE A 65 -28.31 34.77 -5.87
C ILE A 65 -29.60 35.02 -5.12
N ASP A 66 -29.88 34.15 -4.15
CA ASP A 66 -31.00 34.25 -3.22
C ASP A 66 -30.52 34.69 -1.82
N GLY A 67 -31.45 35.14 -0.98
CA GLY A 67 -31.19 35.65 0.36
C GLY A 67 -30.72 37.11 0.41
N LEU A 68 -31.04 37.91 -0.62
CA LEU A 68 -30.74 39.34 -0.66
C LEU A 68 -31.75 40.17 0.14
N PRO A 69 -31.33 41.31 0.73
CA PRO A 69 -32.25 42.22 1.41
C PRO A 69 -33.30 42.80 0.46
N VAL A 70 -34.56 42.82 0.90
CA VAL A 70 -35.68 43.47 0.20
C VAL A 70 -35.57 44.99 0.37
N VAL A 71 -35.33 45.71 -0.73
CA VAL A 71 -35.07 47.16 -0.74
C VAL A 71 -35.99 47.90 -1.73
N PRO A 72 -36.34 49.17 -1.46
CA PRO A 72 -37.07 50.01 -2.40
C PRO A 72 -36.20 50.42 -3.59
N GLU A 73 -36.83 50.81 -4.69
CA GLU A 73 -36.20 51.17 -5.97
C GLU A 73 -35.01 52.15 -5.82
N ASP A 74 -35.14 53.19 -4.99
CA ASP A 74 -34.08 54.18 -4.73
C ASP A 74 -32.80 53.61 -4.11
N SER A 75 -32.92 52.46 -3.42
CA SER A 75 -31.80 51.80 -2.72
C SER A 75 -31.23 50.62 -3.50
N ARG A 76 -31.90 50.20 -4.59
CA ARG A 76 -31.48 49.09 -5.46
C ARG A 76 -30.09 49.32 -6.05
N GLN A 77 -29.84 50.51 -6.59
CA GLN A 77 -28.56 50.82 -7.23
C GLN A 77 -27.38 50.78 -6.25
N LYS A 78 -27.62 51.07 -4.96
CA LYS A 78 -26.60 50.97 -3.90
C LYS A 78 -26.31 49.50 -3.54
N LEU A 79 -27.34 48.66 -3.52
CA LEU A 79 -27.21 47.23 -3.26
C LEU A 79 -26.47 46.52 -4.41
N ILE A 80 -26.78 46.86 -5.67
CA ILE A 80 -26.07 46.34 -6.86
C ILE A 80 -24.58 46.70 -6.78
N LYS A 81 -24.23 47.97 -6.50
CA LYS A 81 -22.83 48.38 -6.31
C LYS A 81 -22.13 47.66 -5.16
N PHE A 82 -22.85 47.32 -4.10
CA PHE A 82 -22.30 46.55 -2.99
C PHE A 82 -22.07 45.08 -3.38
N LEU A 83 -23.03 44.46 -4.07
CA LEU A 83 -22.91 43.09 -4.57
C LEU A 83 -21.78 42.96 -5.58
N LEU A 84 -21.62 43.92 -6.49
CA LEU A 84 -20.53 43.93 -7.46
C LEU A 84 -19.15 43.89 -6.83
N ARG A 85 -18.94 44.48 -5.65
CA ARG A 85 -17.65 44.38 -4.94
C ARG A 85 -17.35 42.95 -4.50
N LYS A 86 -18.37 42.17 -4.15
CA LYS A 86 -18.23 40.76 -3.77
C LYS A 86 -18.17 39.85 -4.99
N LEU A 87 -18.94 40.14 -6.04
CA LEU A 87 -18.97 39.37 -7.29
C LEU A 87 -17.66 39.53 -8.08
N ASN A 88 -17.14 40.77 -8.19
CA ASN A 88 -15.85 41.08 -8.82
C ASN A 88 -14.63 40.57 -8.05
N ALA A 89 -14.81 40.07 -6.82
CA ALA A 89 -13.73 39.38 -6.11
C ALA A 89 -13.47 37.97 -6.67
N VAL A 90 -14.46 37.37 -7.37
CA VAL A 90 -14.41 35.99 -7.87
C VAL A 90 -14.38 35.91 -9.41
N GLY A 91 -15.02 36.85 -10.11
CA GLY A 91 -15.02 36.94 -11.57
C GLY A 91 -15.55 38.29 -12.07
N HIS A 92 -15.27 38.67 -13.31
CA HIS A 92 -15.63 39.99 -13.81
C HIS A 92 -17.14 40.08 -14.13
N THR A 93 -17.82 41.07 -13.56
CA THR A 93 -19.25 41.34 -13.76
C THR A 93 -19.50 42.85 -13.77
N SER A 94 -20.40 43.30 -14.66
CA SER A 94 -20.78 44.71 -14.82
C SER A 94 -22.10 45.04 -14.11
N GLU A 95 -22.38 46.33 -13.90
CA GLU A 95 -23.68 46.79 -13.34
C GLU A 95 -24.87 46.35 -14.20
N ASP A 96 -24.68 46.28 -15.52
CA ASP A 96 -25.73 45.90 -16.47
C ASP A 96 -26.00 44.39 -16.50
N ALA A 97 -25.03 43.58 -16.05
CA ALA A 97 -25.12 42.13 -15.98
C ALA A 97 -25.82 41.61 -14.69
N VAL A 98 -26.24 42.52 -13.80
CA VAL A 98 -26.94 42.18 -12.55
C VAL A 98 -28.41 42.58 -12.66
N PHE A 99 -29.28 41.60 -12.90
CA PHE A 99 -30.72 41.81 -12.97
C PHE A 99 -31.40 41.46 -11.64
N MET A 100 -31.89 42.47 -10.94
CA MET A 100 -32.69 42.32 -9.73
C MET A 100 -34.16 42.67 -10.01
N PRO A 101 -35.10 41.72 -9.94
CA PRO A 101 -36.52 41.97 -10.18
C PRO A 101 -37.18 42.76 -9.04
N LEU A 102 -38.22 43.51 -9.39
CA LEU A 102 -39.06 44.28 -8.47
C LEU A 102 -40.48 43.71 -8.50
N ASN A 103 -41.11 43.64 -7.33
CA ASN A 103 -42.52 43.28 -7.23
C ASN A 103 -43.44 44.45 -7.61
N ASP A 104 -44.73 44.16 -7.71
CA ASP A 104 -45.80 45.15 -7.99
C ASP A 104 -45.85 46.34 -7.00
N LYS A 105 -45.13 46.26 -5.88
CA LYS A 105 -45.04 47.30 -4.84
C LYS A 105 -43.75 48.13 -4.92
N GLY A 106 -42.92 47.94 -5.95
CA GLY A 106 -41.68 48.69 -6.15
C GLY A 106 -40.53 48.29 -5.19
N MET A 107 -40.60 47.08 -4.63
CA MET A 107 -39.59 46.50 -3.73
C MET A 107 -38.88 45.32 -4.39
N SER A 108 -37.60 45.08 -4.11
CA SER A 108 -36.88 43.91 -4.64
C SER A 108 -37.43 42.59 -4.08
N GLU A 109 -37.42 41.53 -4.90
CA GLU A 109 -37.98 40.23 -4.50
C GLU A 109 -37.03 39.36 -3.66
N GLY A 110 -35.85 39.88 -3.32
CA GLY A 110 -34.88 39.19 -2.46
C GLY A 110 -33.92 38.24 -3.20
N PHE A 111 -33.98 38.19 -4.54
CA PHE A 111 -33.03 37.47 -5.38
C PHE A 111 -32.52 38.33 -6.53
N ALA A 112 -31.41 37.93 -7.16
CA ALA A 112 -30.86 38.58 -8.35
C ALA A 112 -30.23 37.55 -9.29
N PHE A 113 -30.33 37.81 -10.59
CA PHE A 113 -29.62 37.10 -11.64
C PHE A 113 -28.33 37.84 -11.96
N VAL A 114 -27.24 37.10 -12.08
CA VAL A 114 -25.92 37.66 -12.42
C VAL A 114 -25.32 36.87 -13.56
N GLU A 115 -24.94 37.57 -14.62
CA GLU A 115 -24.22 37.02 -15.76
C GLU A 115 -22.72 37.26 -15.60
N TYR A 116 -21.92 36.20 -15.75
CA TYR A 116 -20.46 36.27 -15.82
C TYR A 116 -19.96 36.19 -17.26
N GLU A 117 -18.73 36.65 -17.52
CA GLU A 117 -18.14 36.56 -18.86
C GLU A 117 -17.88 35.12 -19.31
N THR A 118 -17.66 34.21 -18.36
CA THR A 118 -17.36 32.80 -18.66
C THR A 118 -18.08 31.84 -17.70
N PRO A 119 -18.48 30.64 -18.16
CA PRO A 119 -19.10 29.63 -17.30
C PRO A 119 -18.22 29.21 -16.12
N LYS A 120 -16.89 29.20 -16.31
CA LYS A 120 -15.93 28.88 -15.23
C LYS A 120 -16.01 29.88 -14.07
N GLN A 121 -16.24 31.16 -14.36
CA GLN A 121 -16.41 32.18 -13.33
C GLN A 121 -17.75 32.02 -12.60
N ALA A 122 -18.82 31.66 -13.30
CA ALA A 122 -20.13 31.37 -12.70
C ALA A 122 -20.04 30.19 -11.70
N VAL A 123 -19.36 29.10 -12.09
CA VAL A 123 -19.11 27.95 -11.20
C VAL A 123 -18.25 28.35 -9.99
N ALA A 124 -17.20 29.16 -10.21
CA ALA A 124 -16.37 29.67 -9.11
C ALA A 124 -17.16 30.55 -8.14
N ALA A 125 -18.08 31.38 -8.65
CA ALA A 125 -18.95 32.23 -7.85
C ALA A 125 -19.90 31.43 -6.97
N VAL A 126 -20.55 30.38 -7.52
CA VAL A 126 -21.35 29.43 -6.72
C VAL A 126 -20.50 28.85 -5.59
N LYS A 127 -19.30 28.37 -5.91
CA LYS A 127 -18.43 27.70 -4.94
C LYS A 127 -17.92 28.61 -3.82
N GLN A 128 -17.63 29.88 -4.12
CA GLN A 128 -17.02 30.80 -3.15
C GLN A 128 -18.01 31.68 -2.40
N LEU A 129 -19.19 31.96 -2.98
CA LEU A 129 -20.15 32.91 -2.43
C LEU A 129 -21.36 32.24 -1.79
N HIS A 130 -21.65 30.96 -2.09
CA HIS A 130 -22.72 30.21 -1.43
C HIS A 130 -22.42 30.02 0.07
N GLY A 131 -23.40 30.32 0.92
CA GLY A 131 -23.28 30.22 2.39
C GLY A 131 -22.55 31.39 3.06
N VAL A 132 -22.13 32.41 2.30
CA VAL A 132 -21.43 33.58 2.87
C VAL A 132 -22.46 34.55 3.47
N PRO A 133 -22.32 34.94 4.76
CA PRO A 133 -23.20 35.92 5.38
C PRO A 133 -22.99 37.30 4.76
N LEU A 134 -24.08 37.93 4.30
CA LEU A 134 -24.09 39.30 3.79
C LEU A 134 -24.18 40.30 4.94
N ASP A 135 -25.03 40.00 5.93
CA ASP A 135 -25.14 40.69 7.20
C ASP A 135 -25.52 39.68 8.32
N LYS A 136 -26.00 40.15 9.49
CA LYS A 136 -26.40 39.26 10.60
C LYS A 136 -27.66 38.44 10.34
N LYS A 137 -28.47 38.79 9.34
CA LYS A 137 -29.78 38.20 9.03
C LYS A 137 -29.85 37.52 7.67
N HIS A 138 -29.00 37.93 6.72
CA HIS A 138 -29.02 37.50 5.33
C HIS A 138 -27.75 36.72 4.99
N THR A 139 -27.93 35.52 4.44
CA THR A 139 -26.85 34.65 3.95
C THR A 139 -27.08 34.43 2.47
N LEU A 140 -26.03 34.57 1.67
CA LEU A 140 -26.11 34.38 0.21
C LEU A 140 -26.30 32.90 -0.10
N ALA A 141 -27.37 32.57 -0.83
CA ALA A 141 -27.57 31.27 -1.44
C ALA A 141 -27.37 31.41 -2.95
N VAL A 142 -26.23 30.96 -3.45
CA VAL A 142 -25.87 31.09 -4.87
C VAL A 142 -26.07 29.73 -5.56
N ASN A 143 -26.89 29.69 -6.61
CA ASN A 143 -27.19 28.49 -7.39
C ASN A 143 -26.96 28.76 -8.89
N LYS A 144 -26.78 27.72 -9.71
CA LYS A 144 -26.70 27.88 -11.16
C LYS A 144 -28.10 28.06 -11.73
N LEU A 145 -28.25 28.82 -12.81
CA LEU A 145 -29.56 28.93 -13.46
C LEU A 145 -30.06 27.57 -13.98
N MET A 146 -29.15 26.72 -14.47
CA MET A 146 -29.45 25.37 -14.95
C MET A 146 -29.91 24.40 -13.85
N ASP A 147 -29.71 24.71 -12.57
CA ASP A 147 -30.23 23.90 -11.46
C ASP A 147 -31.77 23.89 -11.46
N ILE A 148 -32.42 24.90 -12.06
CA ILE A 148 -33.88 24.93 -12.26
C ILE A 148 -34.33 23.78 -13.17
N GLU A 149 -33.56 23.44 -14.21
CA GLU A 149 -33.90 22.29 -15.05
C GLU A 149 -33.70 20.96 -14.32
N ARG A 150 -32.73 20.92 -13.41
CA ARG A 150 -32.36 19.71 -12.65
C ARG A 150 -33.31 19.42 -11.50
N TYR A 151 -33.71 20.46 -10.75
CA TYR A 151 -34.51 20.35 -9.53
C TYR A 151 -35.90 20.97 -9.62
N GLY A 152 -36.13 21.90 -10.56
CA GLY A 152 -37.37 22.68 -10.65
C GLY A 152 -38.41 22.16 -11.65
N ARG A 153 -38.09 21.16 -12.49
CA ARG A 153 -39.10 20.49 -13.34
C ARG A 153 -39.94 19.52 -12.51
N GLU A 154 -41.27 19.64 -12.62
CA GLU A 154 -42.23 18.73 -11.98
C GLU A 154 -41.86 17.26 -12.25
N GLY A 155 -41.77 16.44 -11.18
CA GLY A 155 -41.43 15.02 -11.24
C GLY A 155 -39.95 14.65 -11.17
N ARG A 156 -39.02 15.62 -11.06
CA ARG A 156 -37.57 15.35 -10.83
C ARG A 156 -37.20 15.20 -9.35
N VAL A 157 -38.01 15.75 -8.46
CA VAL A 157 -37.87 15.64 -7.00
C VAL A 157 -39.18 15.04 -6.48
N ASP A 158 -39.10 13.92 -5.76
CA ASP A 158 -40.27 13.35 -5.12
C ASP A 158 -40.73 14.27 -3.98
N GLU A 159 -41.96 14.77 -4.07
CA GLU A 159 -42.58 15.59 -3.01
C GLU A 159 -42.90 14.76 -1.76
N GLU A 160 -43.04 13.44 -1.91
CA GLU A 160 -43.23 12.51 -0.80
C GLU A 160 -41.90 11.87 -0.37
N TYR A 161 -41.44 12.24 0.83
CA TYR A 161 -40.29 11.60 1.45
C TYR A 161 -40.56 10.11 1.70
N GLN A 162 -39.92 9.24 0.92
CA GLN A 162 -39.86 7.82 1.21
C GLN A 162 -38.65 7.55 2.11
N ALA A 163 -38.92 7.12 3.35
CA ALA A 163 -37.86 6.69 4.25
C ALA A 163 -37.05 5.56 3.59
N PRO A 164 -35.71 5.64 3.54
CA PRO A 164 -34.89 4.59 2.96
C PRO A 164 -35.21 3.25 3.62
N PRO A 165 -35.38 2.16 2.85
CA PRO A 165 -35.58 0.84 3.44
C PRO A 165 -34.38 0.52 4.32
N VAL A 166 -34.62 0.27 5.61
CA VAL A 166 -33.58 -0.21 6.52
C VAL A 166 -33.13 -1.56 5.99
N GLU A 167 -31.90 -1.64 5.49
CA GLU A 167 -31.37 -2.90 4.99
C GLU A 167 -31.47 -3.98 6.08
N PRO A 168 -31.97 -5.18 5.76
CA PRO A 168 -32.02 -6.27 6.72
C PRO A 168 -30.61 -6.59 7.20
N PHE A 169 -30.48 -6.90 8.50
CA PHE A 169 -29.20 -7.25 9.10
C PHE A 169 -28.60 -8.46 8.38
N LYS A 170 -27.50 -8.24 7.66
CA LYS A 170 -26.64 -9.31 7.14
C LYS A 170 -25.56 -9.58 8.17
N GLU A 171 -25.51 -10.81 8.66
CA GLU A 171 -24.43 -11.25 9.54
C GLU A 171 -23.10 -11.04 8.80
N LYS A 172 -22.22 -10.21 9.38
CA LYS A 172 -20.92 -9.95 8.79
C LYS A 172 -20.03 -11.14 9.09
N GLU A 173 -19.31 -11.60 8.07
CA GLU A 173 -18.26 -12.60 8.27
C GLU A 173 -17.27 -12.13 9.34
N HIS A 174 -16.80 -13.08 10.13
CA HIS A 174 -15.82 -12.79 11.15
C HIS A 174 -14.51 -12.34 10.48
N LEU A 175 -14.19 -11.04 10.60
CA LEU A 175 -13.04 -10.45 9.92
C LEU A 175 -11.75 -11.20 10.23
N ARG A 176 -11.60 -11.69 11.47
CA ARG A 176 -10.40 -12.40 11.95
C ARG A 176 -10.48 -13.93 11.92
N SER A 177 -11.31 -14.49 11.03
CA SER A 177 -11.50 -15.94 10.91
C SER A 177 -10.20 -16.72 10.68
N TRP A 178 -9.26 -16.14 9.93
CA TRP A 178 -7.96 -16.76 9.61
C TRP A 178 -7.09 -17.08 10.85
N MET A 179 -7.32 -16.42 11.99
CA MET A 179 -6.59 -16.72 13.22
C MET A 179 -6.99 -18.05 13.85
N GLY A 180 -8.17 -18.58 13.49
CA GLY A 180 -8.69 -19.85 13.98
C GLY A 180 -8.25 -21.08 13.17
N ASP A 181 -7.32 -20.92 12.22
CA ASP A 181 -6.75 -22.06 11.49
C ASP A 181 -6.06 -23.03 12.46
N ALA A 182 -6.51 -24.29 12.46
CA ALA A 182 -6.02 -25.33 13.39
C ALA A 182 -4.52 -25.59 13.23
N ASN A 183 -4.01 -25.46 12.01
CA ASN A 183 -2.60 -25.68 11.67
C ASN A 183 -1.73 -24.43 11.90
N ALA A 184 -2.32 -23.34 12.40
CA ALA A 184 -1.67 -22.05 12.63
C ALA A 184 -0.82 -21.58 11.43
N ARG A 185 -1.35 -21.78 10.21
CA ARG A 185 -0.69 -21.38 8.97
C ARG A 185 -0.73 -19.86 8.80
N ASP A 186 0.22 -19.34 8.05
CA ASP A 186 0.32 -17.92 7.74
C ASP A 186 -0.15 -17.70 6.30
N GLN A 187 -0.94 -16.64 6.10
CA GLN A 187 -1.40 -16.26 4.77
C GLN A 187 -0.46 -15.23 4.15
N PHE A 188 -0.41 -15.19 2.84
CA PHE A 188 0.28 -14.15 2.09
C PHE A 188 -0.54 -13.74 0.86
N ALA A 189 -0.31 -12.52 0.37
CA ALA A 189 -0.86 -12.07 -0.90
C ALA A 189 0.23 -12.07 -1.97
N LEU A 190 -0.15 -12.49 -3.17
CA LEU A 190 0.71 -12.61 -4.33
C LEU A 190 0.11 -11.82 -5.49
N TYR A 191 0.84 -10.82 -5.96
CA TYR A 191 0.48 -10.06 -7.15
C TYR A 191 1.37 -10.49 -8.33
N ARG A 192 0.76 -11.08 -9.35
CA ARG A 192 1.44 -11.63 -10.53
C ARG A 192 0.66 -11.30 -11.79
N ASN A 193 1.34 -10.81 -12.82
CA ASN A 193 0.69 -10.25 -14.00
C ASN A 193 -0.43 -9.28 -13.57
N ASP A 194 -1.69 -9.57 -13.91
CA ASP A 194 -2.86 -8.79 -13.47
C ASP A 194 -3.76 -9.53 -12.47
N LYS A 195 -3.26 -10.62 -11.87
CA LYS A 195 -3.98 -11.41 -10.86
C LYS A 195 -3.40 -11.18 -9.48
N VAL A 196 -4.29 -10.96 -8.52
CA VAL A 196 -3.96 -10.94 -7.10
C VAL A 196 -4.61 -12.15 -6.46
N GLY A 197 -3.83 -12.96 -5.75
CA GLY A 197 -4.35 -14.06 -4.96
C GLY A 197 -3.87 -14.01 -3.52
N VAL A 198 -4.71 -14.51 -2.61
CA VAL A 198 -4.35 -14.77 -1.21
C VAL A 198 -4.25 -16.27 -1.02
N PHE A 199 -3.16 -16.72 -0.41
CA PHE A 199 -2.83 -18.12 -0.25
C PHE A 199 -2.43 -18.44 1.20
N TRP A 200 -2.70 -19.68 1.63
CA TRP A 200 -2.10 -20.24 2.85
C TRP A 200 -0.73 -20.83 2.55
N ASN A 201 0.23 -20.57 3.43
CA ASN A 201 1.52 -21.22 3.40
C ASN A 201 1.39 -22.70 3.79
N ASN A 202 1.81 -23.60 2.91
CA ASN A 202 1.75 -25.04 3.10
C ASN A 202 3.14 -25.71 3.15
N LYS A 203 4.12 -25.02 3.74
CA LYS A 203 5.51 -25.49 3.89
C LYS A 203 6.12 -25.81 2.52
N SER A 204 6.47 -27.08 2.28
CA SER A 204 7.03 -27.56 1.00
C SER A 204 5.96 -27.93 -0.04
N ASN A 205 4.70 -28.05 0.37
CA ASN A 205 3.61 -28.32 -0.56
C ASN A 205 3.19 -27.03 -1.27
N PRO A 206 2.57 -27.13 -2.46
CA PRO A 206 2.01 -25.97 -3.14
C PRO A 206 1.08 -25.17 -2.21
N PRO A 207 1.15 -23.83 -2.26
CA PRO A 207 0.33 -22.98 -1.40
C PRO A 207 -1.15 -23.17 -1.74
N GLU A 208 -1.98 -23.25 -0.69
CA GLU A 208 -3.42 -23.45 -0.84
C GLU A 208 -4.09 -22.12 -1.18
N ASN A 209 -4.85 -22.09 -2.27
CA ASN A 209 -5.54 -20.87 -2.69
C ASN A 209 -6.75 -20.58 -1.81
N VAL A 210 -6.88 -19.33 -1.36
CA VAL A 210 -8.07 -18.84 -0.64
C VAL A 210 -8.97 -18.07 -1.59
N VAL A 211 -8.40 -17.08 -2.29
CA VAL A 211 -9.07 -16.29 -3.31
C VAL A 211 -8.05 -15.91 -4.37
N ASP A 212 -8.42 -15.98 -5.64
CA ASP A 212 -7.64 -15.46 -6.77
C ASP A 212 -8.55 -14.65 -7.68
N ARG A 213 -8.24 -13.36 -7.89
CA ARG A 213 -9.05 -12.47 -8.72
C ARG A 213 -8.18 -11.72 -9.71
N ALA A 214 -8.63 -11.70 -10.97
CA ALA A 214 -8.06 -10.82 -11.98
C ALA A 214 -8.46 -9.37 -11.72
N HIS A 215 -7.55 -8.44 -12.04
CA HIS A 215 -7.72 -6.98 -11.92
C HIS A 215 -8.20 -6.50 -10.54
N TRP A 216 -7.84 -7.22 -9.47
CA TRP A 216 -8.27 -6.88 -8.11
C TRP A 216 -7.66 -5.54 -7.63
N THR A 217 -6.47 -5.23 -8.12
CA THR A 217 -5.77 -3.94 -7.96
C THR A 217 -5.17 -3.55 -9.30
N GLN A 218 -4.96 -2.26 -9.54
CA GLN A 218 -4.22 -1.78 -10.70
C GLN A 218 -2.79 -1.37 -10.34
N LEU A 219 -2.58 -0.84 -9.12
CA LEU A 219 -1.26 -0.37 -8.68
C LEU A 219 -0.52 -1.40 -7.82
N PHE A 220 -0.93 -1.58 -6.56
CA PHE A 220 -0.33 -2.53 -5.63
C PHE A 220 -1.35 -2.98 -4.59
N VAL A 221 -0.98 -3.96 -3.77
CA VAL A 221 -1.76 -4.39 -2.61
C VAL A 221 -0.99 -4.12 -1.31
N GLN A 222 -1.73 -3.87 -0.24
CA GLN A 222 -1.13 -3.67 1.08
C GLN A 222 -2.05 -4.22 2.17
N TRP A 223 -1.48 -5.02 3.06
CA TRP A 223 -2.18 -5.43 4.28
C TRP A 223 -2.22 -4.30 5.30
N SER A 224 -3.31 -4.23 6.05
CA SER A 224 -3.37 -3.40 7.26
C SER A 224 -2.40 -3.96 8.33
N PRO A 225 -1.91 -3.13 9.28
CA PRO A 225 -0.87 -3.53 10.23
C PRO A 225 -1.19 -4.75 11.11
N LYS A 226 -2.47 -5.09 11.33
CA LYS A 226 -2.88 -6.31 12.05
C LYS A 226 -3.44 -7.39 11.11
N GLY A 227 -3.36 -7.18 9.79
CA GLY A 227 -3.83 -8.11 8.78
C GLY A 227 -5.35 -8.25 8.69
N THR A 228 -6.14 -7.38 9.31
CA THR A 228 -7.61 -7.46 9.24
C THR A 228 -8.14 -7.14 7.84
N PHE A 229 -7.53 -6.17 7.16
CA PHE A 229 -7.94 -5.69 5.85
C PHE A 229 -6.83 -5.84 4.81
N LEU A 230 -7.22 -6.14 3.58
CA LEU A 230 -6.38 -6.00 2.40
C LEU A 230 -6.83 -4.74 1.65
N ALA A 231 -5.92 -3.79 1.42
CA ALA A 231 -6.18 -2.65 0.55
C ALA A 231 -5.81 -2.97 -0.90
N SER A 232 -6.75 -2.73 -1.81
CA SER A 232 -6.44 -2.59 -3.23
C SER A 232 -6.54 -1.12 -3.66
N VAL A 233 -5.62 -0.72 -4.52
CA VAL A 233 -5.41 0.68 -4.91
C VAL A 233 -5.72 0.81 -6.40
N HIS A 234 -6.69 1.68 -6.68
CA HIS A 234 -7.17 1.98 -8.02
C HIS A 234 -7.07 3.49 -8.27
N PRO A 235 -6.99 3.94 -9.53
CA PRO A 235 -7.06 5.36 -9.88
C PRO A 235 -8.34 6.04 -9.39
N GLN A 236 -9.43 5.31 -9.18
CA GLN A 236 -10.67 5.87 -8.63
C GLN A 236 -10.63 6.04 -7.10
N GLY A 237 -9.74 5.31 -6.41
CA GLY A 237 -9.66 5.29 -4.95
C GLY A 237 -9.17 3.98 -4.38
N VAL A 238 -9.34 3.83 -3.06
CA VAL A 238 -8.89 2.66 -2.30
C VAL A 238 -10.08 1.80 -1.90
N GLN A 239 -9.95 0.49 -1.99
CA GLN A 239 -10.96 -0.46 -1.52
C GLN A 239 -10.37 -1.37 -0.45
N LEU A 240 -11.12 -1.60 0.62
CA LEU A 240 -10.75 -2.53 1.69
C LEU A 240 -11.56 -3.81 1.59
N TRP A 241 -10.84 -4.93 1.68
CA TRP A 241 -11.37 -6.28 1.63
C TRP A 241 -11.08 -7.00 2.93
N GLY A 242 -12.02 -7.83 3.40
CA GLY A 242 -11.88 -8.54 4.67
C GLY A 242 -12.84 -9.73 4.77
N GLY A 243 -12.71 -10.50 5.83
CA GLY A 243 -13.44 -11.76 6.02
C GLY A 243 -12.75 -12.97 5.37
N SER A 244 -13.39 -14.13 5.47
CA SER A 244 -12.93 -15.38 4.85
C SER A 244 -13.03 -15.36 3.32
N SER A 245 -14.11 -14.77 2.80
CA SER A 245 -14.36 -14.66 1.35
C SER A 245 -13.70 -13.43 0.70
N PHE A 246 -13.03 -12.58 1.49
CA PHE A 246 -12.52 -11.28 1.05
C PHE A 246 -13.62 -10.45 0.34
N SER A 247 -14.72 -10.22 1.05
CA SER A 247 -15.81 -9.36 0.60
C SER A 247 -15.45 -7.88 0.78
N LYS A 248 -16.01 -7.01 -0.07
CA LYS A 248 -15.77 -5.56 -0.02
C LYS A 248 -16.34 -5.00 1.28
N GLN A 249 -15.47 -4.42 2.12
CA GLN A 249 -15.86 -3.83 3.39
C GLN A 249 -16.18 -2.33 3.24
N LYS A 250 -15.23 -1.58 2.68
CA LYS A 250 -15.32 -0.13 2.52
C LYS A 250 -14.62 0.33 1.24
N GLN A 251 -15.04 1.48 0.74
CA GLN A 251 -14.47 2.15 -0.42
C GLN A 251 -14.21 3.61 -0.07
N PHE A 252 -13.01 4.07 -0.38
CA PHE A 252 -12.51 5.40 -0.09
C PHE A 252 -12.26 6.09 -1.43
N PRO A 253 -13.20 6.91 -1.92
CA PRO A 253 -13.06 7.60 -3.19
C PRO A 253 -11.99 8.68 -3.05
N HIS A 254 -10.85 8.46 -3.66
CA HIS A 254 -9.76 9.42 -3.76
C HIS A 254 -9.15 9.29 -5.17
N PRO A 255 -9.55 10.17 -6.10
CA PRO A 255 -9.05 10.14 -7.47
C PRO A 255 -7.53 10.22 -7.52
N PHE A 256 -6.94 9.40 -8.39
CA PHE A 256 -5.51 9.27 -8.65
C PHE A 256 -4.67 9.04 -7.38
N VAL A 257 -5.19 8.29 -6.41
CA VAL A 257 -4.43 7.89 -5.23
C VAL A 257 -3.20 7.08 -5.62
N GLN A 258 -2.05 7.42 -5.05
CA GLN A 258 -0.77 6.78 -5.34
C GLN A 258 -0.14 6.16 -4.10
N LEU A 259 -0.35 6.77 -2.93
CA LEU A 259 0.23 6.29 -1.67
C LEU A 259 -0.86 6.15 -0.62
N ILE A 260 -0.77 5.08 0.18
CA ILE A 260 -1.69 4.79 1.28
C ILE A 260 -0.89 4.43 2.53
N GLU A 261 -1.45 4.73 3.70
CA GLU A 261 -0.86 4.38 4.99
C GLU A 261 -1.96 4.15 6.02
N PHE A 262 -1.89 3.00 6.67
CA PHE A 262 -2.79 2.65 7.76
C PHE A 262 -2.22 3.14 9.10
N SER A 263 -3.13 3.51 10.00
CA SER A 263 -2.77 3.73 11.39
C SER A 263 -2.47 2.41 12.13
N PRO A 264 -1.61 2.39 13.18
CA PRO A 264 -1.10 1.17 13.82
C PRO A 264 -2.15 0.18 14.38
N LEU A 265 -3.29 0.69 14.86
CA LEU A 265 -4.41 -0.08 15.39
C LEU A 265 -5.56 -0.31 14.39
N GLU A 266 -5.43 0.17 13.14
CA GLU A 266 -6.40 0.03 12.04
C GLU A 266 -7.68 0.88 12.20
N GLY A 267 -7.63 2.00 12.92
CA GLY A 267 -8.75 2.94 13.01
C GLY A 267 -8.88 3.89 11.81
N TYR A 268 -7.75 4.26 11.19
CA TYR A 268 -7.69 5.32 10.20
C TYR A 268 -6.82 4.95 9.00
N LEU A 269 -7.09 5.60 7.86
CA LEU A 269 -6.36 5.43 6.61
C LEU A 269 -5.97 6.80 6.05
N THR A 270 -4.68 7.03 5.83
CA THR A 270 -4.19 8.20 5.09
C THR A 270 -3.99 7.82 3.63
N THR A 271 -4.45 8.69 2.74
CA THR A 271 -4.32 8.52 1.29
C THR A 271 -3.74 9.79 0.68
N TRP A 272 -2.87 9.64 -0.32
CA TRP A 272 -2.22 10.76 -1.00
C TRP A 272 -2.28 10.63 -2.51
N SER A 273 -2.57 11.74 -3.17
CA SER A 273 -2.46 11.92 -4.62
C SER A 273 -1.53 13.09 -4.97
N ALA A 274 -0.72 12.91 -6.02
CA ALA A 274 0.06 13.98 -6.61
C ALA A 274 -0.83 15.06 -7.26
N ARG A 275 -1.99 14.67 -7.79
CA ARG A 275 -2.96 15.59 -8.40
C ARG A 275 -3.87 16.15 -7.31
N PRO A 276 -4.12 17.47 -7.26
CA PRO A 276 -5.14 18.02 -6.39
C PRO A 276 -6.50 17.40 -6.72
N ILE A 277 -7.26 17.06 -5.68
CA ILE A 277 -8.61 16.51 -5.81
C ILE A 277 -9.49 17.55 -6.49
N GLN A 278 -10.16 17.14 -7.56
CA GLN A 278 -11.22 17.91 -8.20
C GLN A 278 -12.54 17.24 -7.84
N VAL A 279 -13.40 17.95 -7.13
CA VAL A 279 -14.68 17.43 -6.69
C VAL A 279 -15.71 17.69 -7.78
N GLU A 280 -16.15 16.62 -8.44
CA GLU A 280 -17.23 16.66 -9.42
C GLU A 280 -18.61 16.73 -8.72
N GLU A 281 -19.54 17.48 -9.31
CA GLU A 281 -20.92 17.63 -8.80
C GLU A 281 -21.68 16.30 -8.85
N GLY A 282 -21.95 15.72 -7.67
CA GLY A 282 -22.74 14.49 -7.53
C GLY A 282 -22.05 13.36 -6.75
N GLN A 283 -20.80 13.51 -6.32
CA GLN A 283 -20.18 12.54 -5.43
C GLN A 283 -20.69 12.69 -3.98
N PRO A 284 -21.25 11.65 -3.36
CA PRO A 284 -21.86 11.76 -2.03
C PRO A 284 -20.83 11.79 -0.87
N VAL A 285 -19.56 11.45 -1.14
CA VAL A 285 -18.54 11.26 -0.09
C VAL A 285 -17.51 12.40 -0.04
N LEU A 286 -17.09 12.94 -1.19
CA LEU A 286 -16.19 14.09 -1.27
C LEU A 286 -17.01 15.36 -1.37
N THR A 287 -16.83 16.30 -0.46
CA THR A 287 -17.52 17.59 -0.48
C THR A 287 -16.63 18.68 -1.07
N PHE A 288 -17.19 19.85 -1.37
CA PHE A 288 -16.42 20.98 -1.90
C PHE A 288 -15.28 21.43 -0.96
N GLU A 289 -15.29 21.05 0.32
CA GLU A 289 -14.19 21.34 1.24
C GLU A 289 -12.90 20.59 0.86
N GLU A 290 -13.00 19.46 0.17
CA GLU A 290 -11.88 18.58 -0.20
C GLU A 290 -11.17 19.05 -1.48
N ASP A 291 -11.80 19.95 -2.23
CA ASP A 291 -11.32 20.40 -3.51
C ASP A 291 -9.98 21.16 -3.39
N GLY A 292 -9.04 20.86 -4.28
CA GLY A 292 -7.70 21.44 -4.30
C GLY A 292 -6.73 20.86 -3.26
N LYS A 293 -7.12 19.82 -2.50
CA LYS A 293 -6.26 19.14 -1.51
C LYS A 293 -5.66 17.85 -2.09
N ASN A 294 -4.63 17.32 -1.44
CA ASN A 294 -3.87 16.15 -1.94
C ASN A 294 -3.91 14.95 -1.01
N ILE A 295 -4.12 15.19 0.29
CA ILE A 295 -4.11 14.16 1.33
C ILE A 295 -5.49 14.11 1.96
N ILE A 296 -6.03 12.92 2.16
CA ILE A 296 -7.23 12.70 2.95
C ILE A 296 -6.91 11.68 4.05
N VAL A 297 -7.29 12.03 5.28
CA VAL A 297 -7.35 11.11 6.42
C VAL A 297 -8.79 10.62 6.56
N TRP A 298 -8.98 9.32 6.45
CA TRP A 298 -10.26 8.63 6.50
C TRP A 298 -10.43 7.89 7.82
N ASP A 299 -11.67 7.83 8.32
CA ASP A 299 -12.06 6.87 9.34
C ASP A 299 -12.47 5.54 8.67
N ILE A 300 -11.85 4.43 9.08
CA ILE A 300 -12.09 3.12 8.47
C ILE A 300 -13.47 2.58 8.85
N GLU A 301 -13.94 2.85 10.07
CA GLU A 301 -15.22 2.32 10.56
C GLU A 301 -16.40 3.00 9.84
N SER A 302 -16.42 4.33 9.81
CA SER A 302 -17.47 5.06 9.09
C SER A 302 -17.28 5.05 7.57
N GLY A 303 -16.04 5.09 7.08
CA GLY A 303 -15.72 5.29 5.66
C GLY A 303 -15.78 6.76 5.23
N LYS A 304 -15.85 7.71 6.18
CA LYS A 304 -15.98 9.15 5.89
C LYS A 304 -14.61 9.85 5.95
N PRO A 305 -14.41 10.92 5.16
CA PRO A 305 -13.23 11.76 5.29
C PRO A 305 -13.31 12.51 6.62
N LEU A 306 -12.27 12.40 7.46
CA LEU A 306 -12.17 13.17 8.70
C LEU A 306 -11.66 14.58 8.43
N ARG A 307 -10.58 14.65 7.63
CA ARG A 307 -9.96 15.91 7.25
C ARG A 307 -9.08 15.70 6.02
N SER A 308 -9.08 16.71 5.17
CA SER A 308 -8.29 16.79 3.95
C SER A 308 -7.22 17.89 4.08
N PHE A 309 -6.06 17.69 3.45
CA PHE A 309 -4.91 18.59 3.54
C PHE A 309 -4.20 18.78 2.20
N VAL A 310 -3.63 19.98 1.99
CA VAL A 310 -2.74 20.28 0.86
C VAL A 310 -1.36 19.68 1.13
N SER A 311 -0.69 19.15 0.10
CA SER A 311 0.69 18.70 0.22
C SER A 311 1.66 19.88 0.33
N HIS A 312 2.53 19.89 1.34
CA HIS A 312 3.50 20.99 1.52
C HIS A 312 4.68 20.87 0.55
N ASP A 313 4.98 19.66 0.07
CA ASP A 313 6.10 19.38 -0.83
C ASP A 313 5.78 19.74 -2.30
N LEU A 314 4.50 19.87 -2.63
CA LEU A 314 4.01 20.28 -3.96
C LEU A 314 3.85 21.81 -4.08
N ALA A 315 4.06 22.57 -3.01
CA ALA A 315 4.11 24.02 -3.10
C ALA A 315 5.38 24.41 -3.87
N ALA A 316 5.25 24.52 -5.19
CA ALA A 316 6.21 25.20 -6.03
C ALA A 316 6.52 26.54 -5.35
N GLY A 317 7.77 26.71 -4.91
CA GLY A 317 8.26 28.07 -4.70
C GLY A 317 8.06 28.85 -6.00
N PRO A 318 7.91 30.18 -5.96
CA PRO A 318 7.82 30.98 -7.18
C PRO A 318 8.99 30.58 -8.07
N ALA A 319 8.68 29.99 -9.23
CA ALA A 319 9.68 29.58 -10.19
C ALA A 319 10.42 30.86 -10.61
N ALA A 320 11.68 30.99 -10.19
CA ALA A 320 12.58 31.89 -10.87
C ALA A 320 12.75 31.32 -12.29
N GLU A 321 12.35 32.09 -13.29
CA GLU A 321 12.50 31.72 -14.71
C GLU A 321 13.93 31.23 -14.97
N GLY A 322 14.06 29.98 -15.41
CA GLY A 322 15.29 29.48 -16.03
C GLY A 322 15.98 28.28 -15.38
N ASP A 323 15.67 27.92 -14.12
CA ASP A 323 16.25 26.72 -13.50
C ASP A 323 15.22 25.61 -13.34
N VAL A 324 15.51 24.42 -13.89
CA VAL A 324 14.76 23.19 -13.61
C VAL A 324 14.94 22.87 -12.13
N ALA A 325 14.06 23.42 -11.28
CA ALA A 325 14.08 23.15 -9.86
C ALA A 325 13.97 21.62 -9.66
N PRO A 326 14.93 20.97 -8.96
CA PRO A 326 14.82 19.54 -8.69
C PRO A 326 13.50 19.30 -7.93
N LYS A 327 12.61 18.49 -8.52
CA LYS A 327 11.32 18.13 -7.90
C LYS A 327 11.60 17.65 -6.47
N LYS A 328 11.15 18.40 -5.47
CA LYS A 328 11.35 18.02 -4.06
C LYS A 328 10.74 16.63 -3.86
N LYS A 329 11.56 15.70 -3.34
CA LYS A 329 11.13 14.33 -3.02
C LYS A 329 10.01 14.41 -1.98
N VAL A 330 8.83 13.88 -2.31
CA VAL A 330 7.68 13.84 -1.40
C VAL A 330 8.08 13.09 -0.13
N GLN A 331 7.91 13.72 1.03
CA GLN A 331 8.15 13.09 2.32
C GLN A 331 6.95 12.23 2.70
N TRP A 332 7.07 10.92 2.49
CA TRP A 332 6.09 9.92 2.93
C TRP A 332 6.72 9.00 3.99
N PRO A 333 6.02 8.65 5.08
CA PRO A 333 4.66 9.05 5.45
C PRO A 333 4.53 10.52 5.86
N ALA A 334 3.49 11.21 5.36
CA ALA A 334 3.25 12.62 5.67
C ALA A 334 2.63 12.81 7.07
N PHE A 335 1.87 11.82 7.52
CA PHE A 335 1.21 11.78 8.82
C PHE A 335 1.76 10.60 9.61
N LYS A 336 2.48 10.87 10.69
CA LYS A 336 3.00 9.82 11.57
C LYS A 336 2.08 9.70 12.79
N TRP A 337 1.70 8.47 13.09
CA TRP A 337 0.70 8.12 14.12
C TRP A 337 1.36 7.81 15.46
N SER A 338 0.70 8.16 16.57
CA SER A 338 1.05 7.63 17.88
C SER A 338 0.71 6.13 17.97
N ALA A 339 1.41 5.40 18.85
CA ALA A 339 1.21 3.97 19.02
C ALA A 339 -0.22 3.56 19.41
N ASP A 340 -0.97 4.47 20.02
CA ASP A 340 -2.35 4.27 20.47
C ASP A 340 -3.40 4.98 19.62
N GLU A 341 -3.01 5.58 18.49
CA GLU A 341 -3.87 6.32 17.57
C GLU A 341 -4.66 7.50 18.17
N LYS A 342 -4.29 8.00 19.35
CA LYS A 342 -4.94 9.19 19.91
C LYS A 342 -4.45 10.47 19.26
N TYR A 343 -3.22 10.46 18.74
CA TYR A 343 -2.62 11.61 18.08
C TYR A 343 -2.04 11.23 16.74
N VAL A 344 -2.14 12.15 15.81
CA VAL A 344 -1.42 12.10 14.54
C VAL A 344 -0.68 13.41 14.33
N ALA A 345 0.56 13.34 13.91
CA ALA A 345 1.38 14.51 13.69
C ALA A 345 1.81 14.63 12.23
N ARG A 346 1.84 15.88 11.77
CA ARG A 346 2.38 16.28 10.47
C ARG A 346 3.40 17.39 10.68
N MET A 347 4.51 17.32 9.98
CA MET A 347 5.53 18.34 9.99
C MET A 347 5.38 19.29 8.80
N LEU A 348 5.64 20.57 9.06
CA LEU A 348 5.98 21.56 8.05
C LEU A 348 7.48 21.81 8.17
N GLN A 349 8.24 21.32 7.19
CA GLN A 349 9.71 21.29 7.22
C GLN A 349 10.27 22.70 7.51
N GLY A 350 11.19 22.76 8.47
CA GLY A 350 11.87 23.98 8.90
C GLY A 350 11.07 24.91 9.82
N GLN A 351 9.78 24.65 10.10
CA GLN A 351 8.92 25.59 10.83
C GLN A 351 8.23 25.01 12.06
N SER A 352 7.47 23.93 11.91
CA SER A 352 6.61 23.44 13.02
C SER A 352 6.16 21.99 12.85
N ILE A 353 5.79 21.38 13.97
CA ILE A 353 5.08 20.11 14.02
C ILE A 353 3.65 20.37 14.47
N SER A 354 2.68 20.00 13.65
CA SER A 354 1.25 20.09 13.94
C SER A 354 0.76 18.74 14.44
N ILE A 355 0.30 18.70 15.69
CA ILE A 355 -0.23 17.48 16.34
C ILE A 355 -1.75 17.63 16.38
N TYR A 356 -2.46 16.65 15.83
CA TYR A 356 -3.92 16.57 15.81
C TYR A 356 -4.39 15.50 16.79
N GLU A 357 -5.47 15.81 17.51
CA GLU A 357 -6.16 14.89 18.43
C GLU A 357 -7.31 14.21 17.70
N LEU A 358 -7.36 12.88 17.80
CA LEU A 358 -8.38 12.04 17.19
C LEU A 358 -9.48 11.73 18.21
N PRO A 359 -10.75 11.57 17.79
CA PRO A 359 -11.22 11.44 16.40
C PRO A 359 -11.52 12.77 15.69
N ASN A 360 -11.61 13.89 16.42
CA ASN A 360 -12.10 15.16 15.85
C ASN A 360 -11.09 15.88 14.93
N MET A 361 -9.85 15.41 14.85
CA MET A 361 -8.77 16.02 14.07
C MET A 361 -8.53 17.51 14.39
N ASN A 362 -8.71 17.88 15.66
CA ASN A 362 -8.42 19.22 16.14
C ASN A 362 -6.95 19.37 16.50
N LEU A 363 -6.35 20.54 16.26
CA LEU A 363 -4.98 20.81 16.69
C LEU A 363 -4.88 20.75 18.23
N LEU A 364 -3.92 19.99 18.73
CA LEU A 364 -3.66 19.82 20.17
C LEU A 364 -3.34 21.18 20.80
N GLY A 365 -4.20 21.66 21.71
CA GLY A 365 -4.07 23.00 22.30
C GLY A 365 -4.25 24.15 21.30
N ARG A 366 -4.98 23.91 20.19
CA ARG A 366 -5.30 24.88 19.11
C ARG A 366 -4.10 25.54 18.45
N THR A 367 -2.89 25.02 18.66
CA THR A 367 -1.63 25.62 18.22
C THR A 367 -0.64 24.53 17.82
N SER A 368 0.00 24.72 16.67
CA SER A 368 1.12 23.89 16.24
C SER A 368 2.34 24.14 17.12
N VAL A 369 3.14 23.10 17.36
CA VAL A 369 4.38 23.20 18.11
C VAL A 369 5.42 23.83 17.19
N LYS A 370 5.72 25.11 17.42
CA LYS A 370 6.73 25.84 16.63
C LYS A 370 8.12 25.33 16.98
N ILE A 371 8.79 24.71 16.02
CA ILE A 371 10.13 24.16 16.15
C ILE A 371 10.89 24.61 14.92
N GLU A 372 11.62 25.71 15.07
CA GLU A 372 12.44 26.29 14.02
C GLU A 372 13.50 25.28 13.55
N GLY A 373 13.58 25.07 12.25
CA GLY A 373 14.55 24.15 11.66
C GLY A 373 14.20 22.68 11.74
N VAL A 374 13.01 22.27 12.17
CA VAL A 374 12.66 20.84 12.24
C VAL A 374 12.86 20.15 10.89
N ASN A 375 13.64 19.06 10.86
CA ASN A 375 13.94 18.34 9.62
C ASN A 375 13.28 16.95 9.56
N ASP A 376 13.20 16.25 10.70
CA ASP A 376 12.46 14.99 10.80
C ASP A 376 11.98 14.77 12.24
N PHE A 377 10.96 13.94 12.38
CA PHE A 377 10.42 13.51 13.66
C PHE A 377 9.87 12.08 13.59
N GLU A 378 9.91 11.35 14.70
CA GLU A 378 9.37 9.99 14.79
C GLU A 378 8.65 9.80 16.13
N TRP A 379 7.51 9.12 16.09
CA TRP A 379 6.80 8.67 17.29
C TRP A 379 7.44 7.41 17.85
N SER A 380 7.29 7.22 19.16
CA SER A 380 7.56 5.91 19.74
C SER A 380 6.57 4.87 19.19
N PRO A 381 7.03 3.71 18.71
CA PRO A 381 6.17 2.69 18.11
C PRO A 381 5.29 1.95 19.14
N ALA A 382 5.58 2.11 20.43
CA ALA A 382 4.80 1.56 21.52
C ALA A 382 4.56 2.63 22.59
N THR A 383 3.50 2.48 23.38
CA THR A 383 3.27 3.36 24.54
C THR A 383 4.28 3.00 25.64
N VAL A 384 5.18 3.93 25.96
CA VAL A 384 6.27 3.70 26.91
C VAL A 384 5.90 4.26 28.27
N ASN A 385 5.99 3.43 29.31
CA ASN A 385 5.89 3.89 30.70
C ASN A 385 7.30 4.15 31.24
N ARG A 386 7.65 5.43 31.42
CA ARG A 386 8.93 5.83 32.02
C ARG A 386 8.88 5.70 33.54
N GLU A 387 10.01 5.32 34.13
CA GLU A 387 10.10 5.20 35.58
C GLU A 387 9.85 6.55 36.28
N GLY A 388 8.84 6.59 37.15
CA GLY A 388 8.44 7.78 37.90
C GLY A 388 7.34 8.64 37.26
N VAL A 389 6.94 8.36 36.02
CA VAL A 389 5.82 9.05 35.36
C VAL A 389 4.55 8.22 35.51
N LYS A 390 3.55 8.76 36.21
CA LYS A 390 2.24 8.11 36.41
C LYS A 390 1.16 8.60 35.45
N GLN A 391 1.42 9.71 34.76
CA GLN A 391 0.50 10.29 33.80
C GLN A 391 0.70 9.65 32.43
N TYR A 392 -0.37 9.64 31.65
CA TYR A 392 -0.32 9.17 30.28
C TYR A 392 0.59 10.06 29.44
N GLU A 393 1.46 9.44 28.65
CA GLU A 393 2.31 10.13 27.69
C GLU A 393 2.57 9.29 26.45
N GLN A 394 2.68 9.98 25.31
CA GLN A 394 3.28 9.48 24.08
C GLN A 394 4.56 10.26 23.82
N LEU A 395 5.60 9.58 23.38
CA LEU A 395 6.90 10.18 23.15
C LEU A 395 7.12 10.44 21.66
N LEU A 396 7.55 11.65 21.35
CA LEU A 396 7.90 12.10 20.01
C LEU A 396 9.35 12.60 20.02
N CYS A 397 10.19 12.03 19.18
CA CYS A 397 11.55 12.52 18.97
C CYS A 397 11.61 13.36 17.69
N PHE A 398 12.29 14.49 17.73
CA PHE A 398 12.55 15.33 16.57
C PHE A 398 13.97 15.85 16.60
N TRP A 399 14.44 16.31 15.43
CA TRP A 399 15.75 16.95 15.35
C TRP A 399 15.74 18.21 14.50
N THR A 400 16.65 19.13 14.84
CA THR A 400 16.91 20.38 14.12
C THR A 400 18.39 20.45 13.75
N PRO A 401 18.75 20.83 12.52
CA PRO A 401 20.13 21.02 12.10
C PRO A 401 20.74 22.26 12.75
N GLU A 402 22.03 22.49 12.50
CA GLU A 402 22.72 23.71 12.92
C GLU A 402 22.17 24.93 12.17
N ILE A 403 21.72 25.94 12.93
CA ILE A 403 21.18 27.18 12.38
C ILE A 403 21.89 28.36 13.03
N GLY A 404 22.70 29.06 12.24
CA GLY A 404 23.51 30.19 12.71
C GLY A 404 24.46 29.75 13.82
N SER A 405 24.29 30.31 15.03
CA SER A 405 25.07 29.94 16.22
C SER A 405 24.48 28.78 17.03
N ASN A 406 23.26 28.33 16.70
CA ASN A 406 22.59 27.27 17.44
C ASN A 406 23.09 25.89 16.96
N PRO A 407 23.56 25.02 17.87
CA PRO A 407 24.00 23.68 17.51
C PRO A 407 22.82 22.82 17.03
N ALA A 408 23.12 21.75 16.30
CA ALA A 408 22.13 20.73 15.98
C ALA A 408 21.58 20.16 17.29
N ARG A 409 20.27 19.93 17.32
CA ARG A 409 19.58 19.52 18.54
C ARG A 409 18.64 18.38 18.25
N VAL A 410 18.79 17.31 19.01
CA VAL A 410 17.85 16.19 19.05
C VAL A 410 17.09 16.29 20.36
N ALA A 411 15.76 16.34 20.28
CA ALA A 411 14.91 16.50 21.44
C ALA A 411 13.78 15.46 21.45
N MET A 412 13.50 14.97 22.65
CA MET A 412 12.38 14.08 22.93
C MET A 412 11.33 14.87 23.69
N MET A 413 10.11 14.90 23.16
CA MET A 413 8.95 15.60 23.70
C MET A 413 7.91 14.59 24.20
N SER A 414 7.29 14.91 25.32
CA SER A 414 6.12 14.20 25.84
C SER A 414 4.84 14.86 25.34
N VAL A 415 3.88 14.05 24.89
CA VAL A 415 2.56 14.48 24.40
C VAL A 415 1.50 13.80 25.28
N PRO A 416 0.53 14.52 25.87
CA PRO A 416 0.05 15.85 25.48
C PRO A 416 0.71 17.07 26.17
N SER A 417 1.60 16.88 27.16
CA SER A 417 2.16 18.00 27.94
C SER A 417 3.01 18.98 27.12
N LYS A 418 3.53 18.55 25.97
CA LYS A 418 4.49 19.28 25.11
C LYS A 418 5.80 19.63 25.83
N GLU A 419 6.08 18.94 26.94
CA GLU A 419 7.32 19.13 27.69
C GLU A 419 8.48 18.38 27.04
N ILE A 420 9.64 19.03 26.96
CA ILE A 420 10.85 18.40 26.46
C ILE A 420 11.45 17.56 27.59
N VAL A 421 11.37 16.24 27.41
CA VAL A 421 11.88 15.23 28.34
C VAL A 421 13.41 15.24 28.36
N ARG A 422 14.01 15.24 27.17
CA ARG A 422 15.46 15.15 27.02
C ARG A 422 15.88 15.89 25.76
N THR A 423 17.04 16.54 25.85
CA THR A 423 17.66 17.24 24.72
C THR A 423 19.12 16.89 24.66
N ARG A 424 19.62 16.76 23.43
CA ARG A 424 21.00 16.47 23.13
C ARG A 424 21.49 17.40 22.03
N ASN A 425 22.55 18.13 22.33
CA ASN A 425 23.16 19.06 21.38
C ASN A 425 24.36 18.39 20.71
N LEU A 426 24.48 18.61 19.40
CA LEU A 426 25.46 18.01 18.50
C LEU A 426 26.11 19.09 17.64
N PHE A 427 27.34 18.82 17.18
CA PHE A 427 28.13 19.74 16.38
C PHE A 427 28.70 19.02 15.15
N ASN A 428 28.91 19.78 14.07
CA ASN A 428 29.32 19.33 12.74
C ASN A 428 28.41 18.22 12.19
N VAL A 429 27.09 18.39 12.33
CA VAL A 429 26.10 17.39 11.89
C VAL A 429 25.68 17.67 10.45
N SER A 430 25.67 16.61 9.63
CA SER A 430 25.14 16.65 8.26
C SER A 430 23.71 16.10 8.19
N ASP A 431 23.47 14.92 8.77
CA ASP A 431 22.15 14.29 8.78
C ASP A 431 21.95 13.50 10.08
N VAL A 432 20.68 13.33 10.48
CA VAL A 432 20.29 12.53 11.64
C VAL A 432 19.13 11.64 11.25
N LYS A 433 19.25 10.34 11.53
CA LYS A 433 18.16 9.36 11.43
C LYS A 433 17.78 8.81 12.80
N LEU A 434 16.48 8.72 13.04
CA LEU A 434 15.90 8.25 14.30
C LEU A 434 15.44 6.80 14.12
N HIS A 435 16.05 5.86 14.84
CA HIS A 435 15.68 4.44 14.80
C HIS A 435 15.13 4.00 16.16
N TRP A 436 13.83 3.79 16.22
CA TRP A 436 13.14 3.30 17.42
C TRP A 436 13.19 1.78 17.51
N GLN A 437 13.38 1.29 18.73
CA GLN A 437 13.17 -0.13 19.03
C GLN A 437 11.65 -0.40 19.13
N SER A 438 11.21 -1.55 18.62
CA SER A 438 9.78 -1.93 18.50
C SER A 438 8.90 -1.77 19.75
N GLN A 439 9.48 -1.89 20.96
CA GLN A 439 8.79 -1.73 22.25
C GLN A 439 9.03 -0.34 22.89
N GLY A 440 9.61 0.60 22.13
CA GLY A 440 9.96 1.94 22.56
C GLY A 440 11.00 1.99 23.69
N ALA A 441 11.70 0.89 23.96
CA ALA A 441 12.65 0.83 25.09
C ALA A 441 13.91 1.66 24.83
N TYR A 442 14.33 1.72 23.57
CA TYR A 442 15.52 2.43 23.10
C TYR A 442 15.18 3.24 21.86
N VAL A 443 15.83 4.39 21.70
CA VAL A 443 15.92 5.09 20.41
C VAL A 443 17.38 5.35 20.10
N CYS A 444 17.81 4.90 18.92
CA CYS A 444 19.14 5.17 18.38
C CYS A 444 19.04 6.39 17.48
N VAL A 445 19.85 7.39 17.78
CA VAL A 445 20.04 8.58 16.95
C VAL A 445 21.32 8.34 16.16
N LYS A 446 21.17 7.99 14.88
CA LYS A 446 22.28 7.86 13.95
C LYS A 446 22.65 9.25 13.46
N VAL A 447 23.82 9.75 13.86
CA VAL A 447 24.30 11.10 13.54
C VAL A 447 25.46 11.00 12.56
N ASP A 448 25.25 11.47 11.33
CA ASP A 448 26.32 11.57 10.34
C ASP A 448 27.03 12.91 10.53
N ARG A 449 28.28 12.84 11.01
CA ARG A 449 29.13 14.00 11.26
C ARG A 449 30.11 14.20 10.11
N HIS A 450 30.34 15.45 9.76
CA HIS A 450 31.42 15.82 8.84
C HIS A 450 32.64 16.32 9.62
N SER A 451 33.83 16.09 9.07
CA SER A 451 35.03 16.76 9.57
C SER A 451 34.95 18.27 9.36
N LYS A 452 35.74 19.06 10.12
CA LYS A 452 35.79 20.52 9.95
C LYS A 452 36.09 20.97 8.51
N SER A 453 36.82 20.15 7.74
CA SER A 453 37.13 20.38 6.34
C SER A 453 36.02 19.94 5.37
N LYS A 454 34.96 19.30 5.86
CA LYS A 454 33.84 18.68 5.11
C LYS A 454 34.27 17.62 4.08
N LYS A 455 35.47 17.06 4.23
CA LYS A 455 36.04 16.07 3.30
C LYS A 455 35.76 14.64 3.68
N SER A 456 35.53 14.38 4.97
CA SER A 456 35.31 13.05 5.52
C SER A 456 34.04 13.02 6.36
N MET A 457 33.38 11.87 6.34
CA MET A 457 32.12 11.63 7.04
C MET A 457 32.29 10.45 8.01
N ALA A 458 31.88 10.65 9.25
CA ALA A 458 31.90 9.61 10.28
C ALA A 458 30.53 9.57 10.97
N THR A 459 30.04 8.37 11.29
CA THR A 459 28.76 8.22 11.97
C THR A 459 28.95 7.96 13.45
N ASN A 460 28.28 8.74 14.30
CA ASN A 460 28.15 8.49 15.72
C ASN A 460 26.75 7.96 16.04
N LEU A 461 26.65 6.97 16.91
CA LEU A 461 25.36 6.48 17.40
C LEU A 461 25.14 6.96 18.83
N GLU A 462 24.05 7.68 19.07
CA GLU A 462 23.62 8.06 20.41
C GLU A 462 22.34 7.29 20.77
N ILE A 463 22.45 6.38 21.74
CA ILE A 463 21.38 5.50 22.17
C ILE A 463 20.75 6.03 23.45
N PHE A 464 19.46 6.36 23.39
CA PHE A 464 18.69 6.86 24.52
C PHE A 464 17.94 5.68 25.16
N ARG A 465 18.11 5.49 26.47
CA ARG A 465 17.39 4.47 27.23
C ARG A 465 16.11 5.06 27.81
N VAL A 466 15.01 4.88 27.10
CA VAL A 466 13.78 5.65 27.32
C VAL A 466 13.07 5.26 28.62
N ARG A 467 13.12 3.98 28.99
CA ARG A 467 12.46 3.46 30.20
C ARG A 467 13.15 3.86 31.51
N GLU A 468 14.46 4.11 31.45
CA GLU A 468 15.27 4.44 32.62
C GLU A 468 15.06 5.89 33.05
N LYS A 469 15.12 6.15 34.36
CA LYS A 469 14.92 7.49 34.93
C LYS A 469 15.92 8.49 34.33
N GLY A 470 15.40 9.61 33.83
CA GLY A 470 16.21 10.69 33.25
C GLY A 470 16.71 10.45 31.83
N VAL A 471 16.32 9.32 31.20
CA VAL A 471 16.67 8.95 29.82
C VAL A 471 18.18 9.09 29.56
N PRO A 472 19.01 8.22 30.19
CA PRO A 472 20.45 8.25 29.97
C PRO A 472 20.78 8.01 28.50
N VAL A 473 21.82 8.70 28.03
CA VAL A 473 22.29 8.65 26.65
C VAL A 473 23.66 7.99 26.64
N GLU A 474 23.76 6.89 25.91
CA GLU A 474 24.99 6.18 25.68
C GLU A 474 25.52 6.52 24.28
N VAL A 475 26.81 6.82 24.17
CA VAL A 475 27.44 7.16 22.90
C VAL A 475 28.34 6.01 22.47
N VAL A 476 28.06 5.45 21.30
CA VAL A 476 28.91 4.44 20.67
C VAL A 476 29.80 5.16 19.66
N ASP A 477 31.07 5.35 20.04
CA ASP A 477 32.07 6.11 19.26
C ASP A 477 33.11 5.21 18.57
N SER A 478 32.89 3.89 18.56
CA SER A 478 33.82 2.92 17.96
C SER A 478 33.75 2.87 16.43
N LEU A 479 32.94 3.71 15.79
CA LEU A 479 32.67 3.67 14.35
C LEU A 479 33.49 4.75 13.63
N LYS A 480 34.38 4.32 12.74
CA LYS A 480 35.19 5.21 11.89
C LYS A 480 34.56 5.47 10.53
N ASP A 481 33.69 4.56 10.11
CA ASP A 481 33.07 4.54 8.80
C ASP A 481 31.63 5.05 8.84
N THR A 482 31.05 5.35 7.67
CA THR A 482 29.67 5.82 7.57
C THR A 482 28.71 4.63 7.66
N VAL A 483 27.68 4.74 8.51
CA VAL A 483 26.63 3.70 8.63
C VAL A 483 25.59 3.90 7.53
N ILE A 484 25.41 2.91 6.68
CA ILE A 484 24.39 2.94 5.61
C ILE A 484 23.05 2.36 6.05
N ASN A 485 23.07 1.35 6.93
CA ASN A 485 21.87 0.69 7.41
C ASN A 485 22.01 0.33 8.88
N PHE A 486 20.92 0.45 9.63
CA PHE A 486 20.84 0.19 11.06
C PHE A 486 19.49 -0.47 11.36
N ALA A 487 19.51 -1.59 12.08
CA ALA A 487 18.30 -2.29 12.47
C ALA A 487 18.36 -2.83 13.89
N TRP A 488 17.37 -2.44 14.70
CA TRP A 488 17.12 -3.01 16.03
C TRP A 488 16.52 -4.40 15.92
N GLU A 489 16.89 -5.26 16.87
CA GLU A 489 16.19 -6.52 17.10
C GLU A 489 14.74 -6.25 17.59
N PRO A 490 13.72 -6.81 16.91
CA PRO A 490 12.33 -6.76 17.38
C PRO A 490 12.20 -7.43 18.75
N ASN A 491 11.51 -6.79 19.68
CA ASN A 491 11.33 -7.24 21.07
C ASN A 491 12.63 -7.52 21.84
N GLY A 492 13.78 -7.14 21.30
CA GLY A 492 15.10 -7.36 21.87
C GLY A 492 15.83 -6.06 22.20
N HIS A 493 17.11 -6.22 22.54
CA HIS A 493 18.02 -5.12 22.89
C HIS A 493 19.27 -5.12 22.02
N ARG A 494 19.41 -6.03 21.05
CA ARG A 494 20.56 -6.10 20.16
C ARG A 494 20.31 -5.29 18.90
N PHE A 495 21.37 -4.92 18.19
CA PHE A 495 21.24 -4.28 16.89
C PHE A 495 22.39 -4.67 15.97
N VAL A 496 22.14 -4.54 14.67
CA VAL A 496 23.14 -4.73 13.62
C VAL A 496 23.24 -3.44 12.83
N LEU A 497 24.45 -3.14 12.39
CA LEU A 497 24.71 -2.04 11.49
C LEU A 497 25.56 -2.51 10.32
N ILE A 498 25.36 -1.85 9.18
CA ILE A 498 26.22 -2.00 8.01
C ILE A 498 26.94 -0.68 7.82
N THR A 499 28.27 -0.74 7.81
CA THR A 499 29.11 0.40 7.45
C THR A 499 29.64 0.28 6.03
N THR A 500 29.94 1.42 5.44
CA THR A 500 30.65 1.52 4.18
C THR A 500 31.88 2.39 4.36
N GLY A 501 33.01 1.93 3.81
CA GLY A 501 34.24 2.72 3.78
C GLY A 501 34.09 3.94 2.88
N GLU A 502 34.94 4.95 3.08
CA GLU A 502 34.98 6.12 2.21
C GLU A 502 35.26 5.70 0.76
N THR A 503 34.38 6.12 -0.16
CA THR A 503 34.59 5.91 -1.60
C THR A 503 35.53 6.99 -2.12
N PRO A 504 36.66 6.64 -2.75
CA PRO A 504 37.48 7.63 -3.44
C PRO A 504 36.65 8.29 -4.54
N THR A 505 36.64 9.63 -4.59
CA THR A 505 35.95 10.40 -5.62
C THR A 505 36.41 9.94 -7.02
N GLY A 506 35.50 9.35 -7.80
CA GLY A 506 35.78 8.84 -9.17
C GLY A 506 35.91 7.31 -9.31
N ALA A 507 35.73 6.52 -8.24
CA ALA A 507 35.74 5.07 -8.34
C ALA A 507 34.43 4.53 -8.96
N ALA A 508 34.55 3.67 -9.99
CA ALA A 508 33.42 3.04 -10.67
C ALA A 508 32.82 1.83 -9.90
N VAL A 509 33.53 1.33 -8.89
CA VAL A 509 33.12 0.16 -8.10
C VAL A 509 32.68 0.63 -6.70
N PRO A 510 31.48 0.26 -6.23
CA PRO A 510 31.04 0.58 -4.87
C PRO A 510 32.02 0.04 -3.82
N PRO A 511 32.30 0.79 -2.74
CA PRO A 511 33.16 0.33 -1.66
C PRO A 511 32.56 -0.92 -1.00
N LYS A 512 33.43 -1.84 -0.59
CA LYS A 512 32.99 -3.01 0.18
C LYS A 512 32.39 -2.56 1.51
N THR A 513 31.33 -3.24 1.93
CA THR A 513 30.64 -2.99 3.19
C THR A 513 31.18 -3.90 4.30
N ALA A 514 30.96 -3.48 5.54
CA ALA A 514 31.23 -4.28 6.72
C ALA A 514 29.97 -4.36 7.59
N VAL A 515 29.73 -5.53 8.17
CA VAL A 515 28.56 -5.82 9.00
C VAL A 515 29.02 -5.96 10.43
N SER A 516 28.53 -5.11 11.32
CA SER A 516 28.90 -5.12 12.74
C SER A 516 27.70 -5.44 13.62
N PHE A 517 27.89 -6.42 14.50
CA PHE A 517 26.89 -6.91 15.44
C PHE A 517 27.14 -6.34 16.83
N PHE A 518 26.11 -5.77 17.46
CA PHE A 518 26.21 -5.17 18.79
C PHE A 518 25.25 -5.84 19.78
N ALA A 519 25.75 -6.05 21.00
CA ALA A 519 24.97 -6.59 22.11
C ALA A 519 25.37 -5.89 23.41
N PRO A 520 24.45 -5.74 24.38
CA PRO A 520 24.77 -5.22 25.69
C PRO A 520 25.53 -6.25 26.52
N GLU A 521 26.34 -5.75 27.45
CA GLU A 521 26.99 -6.58 28.46
C GLU A 521 25.99 -7.20 29.44
N LYS A 522 26.26 -8.43 29.88
CA LYS A 522 25.51 -9.10 30.95
C LYS A 522 26.01 -8.62 32.32
N LYS A 523 25.45 -7.55 32.86
CA LYS A 523 25.71 -7.10 34.24
C LYS A 523 24.49 -7.30 35.14
N GLY A 524 24.44 -8.44 35.84
CA GLY A 524 23.62 -8.62 37.05
C GLY A 524 22.14 -8.19 36.97
N GLY A 525 21.45 -8.48 35.87
CA GLY A 525 20.02 -8.19 35.70
C GLY A 525 19.67 -6.82 35.10
N ALA A 526 20.62 -5.90 34.97
CA ALA A 526 20.48 -4.65 34.21
C ALA A 526 21.32 -4.71 32.92
N GLY A 527 20.79 -4.15 31.82
CA GLY A 527 21.54 -4.08 30.56
C GLY A 527 22.77 -3.20 30.72
N GLY A 528 23.97 -3.76 30.56
CA GLY A 528 25.21 -3.00 30.56
C GLY A 528 25.38 -2.17 29.28
N ASN A 529 26.58 -1.64 29.05
CA ASN A 529 26.86 -0.84 27.85
C ASN A 529 26.81 -1.72 26.59
N PHE A 530 26.45 -1.13 25.45
CA PHE A 530 26.50 -1.77 24.14
C PHE A 530 27.95 -1.93 23.69
N LYS A 531 28.33 -3.17 23.41
CA LYS A 531 29.66 -3.52 22.90
C LYS A 531 29.55 -4.21 21.56
N LEU A 532 30.59 -4.01 20.75
CA LEU A 532 30.78 -4.72 19.50
C LEU A 532 31.03 -6.21 19.82
N VAL A 533 30.24 -7.08 19.21
CA VAL A 533 30.41 -8.54 19.27
C VAL A 533 31.43 -8.95 18.21
N ARG A 534 31.13 -8.66 16.94
CA ARG A 534 31.95 -9.03 15.79
C ARG A 534 31.70 -8.09 14.63
N THR A 535 32.73 -7.86 13.82
CA THR A 535 32.61 -7.20 12.52
C THR A 535 33.01 -8.17 11.42
N ILE A 536 32.19 -8.28 10.39
CA ILE A 536 32.45 -9.06 9.18
C ILE A 536 32.74 -8.07 8.06
N GLU A 537 34.00 -7.95 7.68
CA GLU A 537 34.46 -7.02 6.65
C GLU A 537 34.36 -7.62 5.24
N LYS A 538 34.53 -6.75 4.23
CA LYS A 538 34.66 -7.12 2.81
C LYS A 538 33.42 -7.80 2.19
N LYS A 539 32.23 -7.46 2.70
CA LYS A 539 30.94 -7.88 2.16
C LYS A 539 30.41 -6.85 1.15
N THR A 540 29.27 -7.16 0.54
CA THR A 540 28.51 -6.27 -0.36
C THR A 540 27.09 -6.02 0.16
N SER A 541 26.81 -6.47 1.39
CA SER A 541 25.49 -6.40 2.03
C SER A 541 25.02 -4.97 2.23
N ASN A 542 23.73 -4.74 2.04
CA ASN A 542 23.08 -3.44 2.18
C ASN A 542 21.76 -3.50 2.98
N GLY A 543 21.17 -4.68 3.16
CA GLY A 543 19.92 -4.91 3.88
C GLY A 543 20.11 -5.73 5.16
N ILE A 544 19.37 -5.37 6.21
CA ILE A 544 19.29 -6.13 7.47
C ILE A 544 17.82 -6.46 7.72
N TYR A 545 17.50 -7.75 7.84
CA TYR A 545 16.15 -8.25 8.02
C TYR A 545 16.09 -9.14 9.27
N TRP A 546 15.55 -8.62 10.36
CA TRP A 546 15.39 -9.37 11.61
C TRP A 546 14.11 -10.20 11.61
N SER A 547 14.18 -11.38 12.23
CA SER A 547 12.99 -12.14 12.58
C SER A 547 12.11 -11.34 13.55
N PRO A 548 10.77 -11.30 13.36
CA PRO A 548 9.84 -10.61 14.27
C PRO A 548 9.89 -11.09 15.73
N LYS A 549 10.42 -12.30 15.97
CA LYS A 549 10.64 -12.85 17.31
C LYS A 549 12.03 -12.55 17.89
N GLY A 550 12.91 -11.90 17.12
CA GLY A 550 14.32 -11.69 17.46
C GLY A 550 15.16 -12.94 17.19
N ARG A 551 16.35 -13.00 17.80
CA ARG A 551 17.39 -14.06 17.69
C ARG A 551 18.01 -14.22 16.30
N PHE A 552 17.22 -14.38 15.26
CA PHE A 552 17.69 -14.60 13.89
C PHE A 552 17.70 -13.31 13.08
N VAL A 553 18.75 -13.10 12.30
CA VAL A 553 18.90 -11.95 11.40
C VAL A 553 19.48 -12.39 10.07
N ILE A 554 18.91 -11.85 9.00
CA ILE A 554 19.43 -12.02 7.64
C ILE A 554 20.12 -10.74 7.22
N VAL A 555 21.34 -10.91 6.75
CA VAL A 555 22.11 -9.83 6.16
C VAL A 555 22.23 -10.11 4.67
N ALA A 556 21.64 -9.24 3.88
CA ALA A 556 21.38 -9.49 2.47
C ALA A 556 22.00 -8.40 1.59
N THR A 557 22.32 -8.78 0.36
CA THR A 557 22.61 -7.85 -0.74
C THR A 557 21.40 -7.83 -1.67
N VAL A 558 20.55 -6.80 -1.55
CA VAL A 558 19.35 -6.63 -2.39
C VAL A 558 19.55 -5.52 -3.42
N HIS A 559 18.73 -5.51 -4.49
CA HIS A 559 18.78 -4.50 -5.56
C HIS A 559 20.14 -4.37 -6.27
N SER A 560 20.91 -5.46 -6.31
CA SER A 560 22.22 -5.53 -6.92
C SER A 560 22.19 -6.58 -8.03
N GLN A 561 22.65 -6.19 -9.23
CA GLN A 561 22.64 -7.08 -10.40
C GLN A 561 23.78 -8.10 -10.38
N SER A 562 24.83 -7.87 -9.58
CA SER A 562 26.06 -8.67 -9.59
C SER A 562 26.29 -9.49 -8.31
N ASN A 563 25.65 -9.11 -7.21
CA ASN A 563 25.78 -9.77 -5.91
C ASN A 563 24.39 -9.97 -5.33
N PHE A 564 24.09 -11.16 -4.82
CA PHE A 564 22.76 -11.59 -4.38
C PHE A 564 22.83 -12.56 -3.19
N ASP A 565 23.84 -12.38 -2.34
CA ASP A 565 24.10 -13.23 -1.18
C ASP A 565 23.16 -12.88 -0.01
N LEU A 566 22.70 -13.93 0.68
CA LEU A 566 21.86 -13.88 1.86
C LEU A 566 22.55 -14.66 2.98
N ASP A 567 23.09 -13.96 3.97
CA ASP A 567 23.73 -14.58 5.13
C ASP A 567 22.74 -14.70 6.29
N PHE A 568 22.46 -15.95 6.72
CA PHE A 568 21.59 -16.26 7.86
C PHE A 568 22.43 -16.36 9.14
N TRP A 569 22.16 -15.48 10.11
CA TRP A 569 22.87 -15.42 11.38
C TRP A 569 21.95 -15.77 12.57
N ASP A 570 22.48 -16.54 13.52
CA ASP A 570 21.87 -16.78 14.84
C ASP A 570 22.67 -15.99 15.90
N MET A 571 21.97 -15.14 16.66
CA MET A 571 22.55 -14.32 17.74
C MET A 571 22.56 -15.02 19.10
N ASP A 572 21.84 -16.14 19.26
CA ASP A 572 21.79 -16.94 20.49
C ASP A 572 22.05 -18.42 20.19
N PHE A 573 23.12 -18.70 19.44
CA PHE A 573 23.48 -20.07 19.12
C PHE A 573 23.74 -20.87 20.42
N GLU A 574 23.21 -22.10 20.51
CA GLU A 574 23.26 -22.93 21.71
C GLU A 574 24.58 -23.70 21.89
N GLY A 575 25.48 -23.64 20.89
CA GLY A 575 26.79 -24.27 20.94
C GLY A 575 27.81 -23.55 21.83
N GLU A 576 29.08 -23.96 21.72
CA GLU A 576 30.17 -23.38 22.50
C GLU A 576 30.30 -21.87 22.24
N LYS A 577 30.40 -21.09 23.32
CA LYS A 577 30.64 -19.65 23.24
C LYS A 577 32.13 -19.37 23.12
N VAL A 578 32.50 -18.57 22.12
CA VAL A 578 33.86 -18.05 21.98
C VAL A 578 34.25 -17.26 23.24
N GLU A 579 35.45 -17.50 23.78
CA GLU A 579 35.86 -16.92 25.07
C GLU A 579 35.79 -15.39 25.11
N ALA A 580 36.11 -14.73 23.99
CA ALA A 580 36.08 -13.28 23.85
C ALA A 580 34.66 -12.67 23.95
N GLU A 581 33.61 -13.48 23.76
CA GLU A 581 32.21 -13.05 23.72
C GLU A 581 31.41 -13.53 24.95
N LYS A 582 32.06 -14.20 25.93
CA LYS A 582 31.39 -14.80 27.10
C LYS A 582 30.61 -13.78 27.94
N ASP A 583 31.11 -12.55 28.04
CA ASP A 583 30.51 -11.48 28.84
C ASP A 583 29.35 -10.73 28.13
N LEU A 584 29.12 -11.04 26.85
CA LEU A 584 28.08 -10.41 26.03
C LEU A 584 26.78 -11.20 26.02
N ALA A 585 25.67 -10.50 25.83
CA ALA A 585 24.35 -11.10 25.66
C ALA A 585 24.09 -11.67 24.24
N ALA A 586 25.11 -12.26 23.61
CA ALA A 586 25.01 -12.91 22.31
C ALA A 586 25.92 -14.14 22.20
N ASN A 587 25.63 -15.03 21.25
CA ASN A 587 26.53 -16.04 20.72
C ASN A 587 26.33 -16.07 19.21
N LEU A 588 27.17 -15.35 18.47
CA LEU A 588 26.98 -15.12 17.04
C LEU A 588 27.53 -16.29 16.22
N GLN A 589 26.66 -16.92 15.43
CA GLN A 589 27.02 -17.98 14.50
C GLN A 589 26.41 -17.72 13.11
N LEU A 590 27.22 -17.87 12.06
CA LEU A 590 26.72 -17.96 10.68
C LEU A 590 26.14 -19.35 10.48
N MET A 591 24.86 -19.43 10.17
CA MET A 591 24.14 -20.69 9.93
C MET A 591 24.37 -21.16 8.50
N LYS A 592 24.06 -20.30 7.53
CA LYS A 592 24.13 -20.62 6.12
C LYS A 592 24.18 -19.35 5.26
N THR A 593 24.82 -19.44 4.11
CA THR A 593 24.73 -18.45 3.04
C THR A 593 23.92 -19.05 1.91
N VAL A 594 22.94 -18.30 1.42
CA VAL A 594 22.06 -18.68 0.31
C VAL A 594 22.17 -17.59 -0.77
N GLU A 595 22.07 -18.00 -2.02
CA GLU A 595 22.09 -17.09 -3.16
C GLU A 595 20.70 -17.10 -3.82
N HIS A 596 20.16 -15.92 -4.13
CA HIS A 596 18.92 -15.78 -4.88
C HIS A 596 19.04 -14.66 -5.90
N TYR A 597 19.24 -15.04 -7.16
CA TYR A 597 19.49 -14.11 -8.26
C TYR A 597 18.42 -13.01 -8.34
N GLY A 598 18.84 -11.76 -8.51
CA GLY A 598 17.93 -10.63 -8.67
C GLY A 598 17.09 -10.30 -7.44
N VAL A 599 17.42 -10.78 -6.24
CA VAL A 599 16.61 -10.50 -5.05
C VAL A 599 16.35 -9.00 -4.83
N THR A 600 15.07 -8.63 -4.78
CA THR A 600 14.60 -7.26 -4.57
C THR A 600 14.17 -7.06 -3.13
N ASP A 601 13.40 -8.01 -2.62
CA ASP A 601 12.75 -7.88 -1.31
C ASP A 601 12.96 -9.16 -0.50
N VAL A 602 13.12 -8.98 0.81
CA VAL A 602 13.26 -10.06 1.79
C VAL A 602 12.27 -9.78 2.92
N GLU A 603 11.31 -10.68 3.12
CA GLU A 603 10.29 -10.54 4.15
C GLU A 603 10.23 -11.77 5.05
N TRP A 604 10.25 -11.53 6.36
CA TRP A 604 9.97 -12.55 7.36
C TRP A 604 8.46 -12.73 7.52
N ASP A 605 8.06 -13.98 7.73
CA ASP A 605 6.70 -14.25 8.15
C ASP A 605 6.45 -13.71 9.59
N PRO A 606 5.20 -13.40 9.98
CA PRO A 606 4.90 -12.83 11.29
C PRO A 606 5.28 -13.72 12.48
N THR A 607 5.43 -15.03 12.26
CA THR A 607 5.83 -15.98 13.31
C THR A 607 7.34 -16.09 13.46
N GLY A 608 8.11 -15.70 12.44
CA GLY A 608 9.57 -15.73 12.42
C GLY A 608 10.17 -17.11 12.11
N ARG A 609 9.40 -18.01 11.50
CA ARG A 609 9.79 -19.37 11.10
C ARG A 609 10.28 -19.44 9.65
N TYR A 610 9.69 -18.63 8.79
CA TYR A 610 9.87 -18.63 7.34
C TYR A 610 10.31 -17.26 6.85
N VAL A 611 11.04 -17.28 5.74
CA VAL A 611 11.52 -16.09 5.06
C VAL A 611 11.24 -16.24 3.59
N VAL A 612 10.70 -15.20 2.99
CA VAL A 612 10.51 -15.14 1.55
C VAL A 612 11.49 -14.15 0.97
N THR A 613 12.18 -14.58 -0.08
CA THR A 613 13.03 -13.73 -0.90
C THR A 613 12.36 -13.66 -2.27
N SER A 614 12.10 -12.47 -2.77
CA SER A 614 11.40 -12.28 -4.04
C SER A 614 12.21 -11.43 -5.02
N ALA A 615 11.98 -11.68 -6.31
CA ALA A 615 12.58 -10.96 -7.43
C ALA A 615 11.46 -10.36 -8.30
N SER A 616 11.29 -9.04 -8.21
CA SER A 616 10.17 -8.32 -8.83
C SER A 616 10.44 -7.81 -10.25
N VAL A 617 9.45 -8.01 -11.12
CA VAL A 617 9.39 -7.47 -12.49
C VAL A 617 9.50 -5.94 -12.53
N TRP A 618 9.09 -5.25 -11.45
CA TRP A 618 9.21 -3.80 -11.33
C TRP A 618 10.66 -3.30 -11.29
N THR A 619 11.62 -4.19 -11.07
CA THR A 619 13.05 -3.83 -10.99
C THR A 619 13.89 -4.45 -12.11
N HIS A 620 13.60 -5.69 -12.51
CA HIS A 620 14.25 -6.38 -13.62
C HIS A 620 13.31 -7.45 -14.19
N SER A 621 13.45 -7.74 -15.49
CA SER A 621 12.53 -8.65 -16.22
C SER A 621 12.95 -10.12 -16.22
N MET A 622 14.18 -10.45 -15.82
CA MET A 622 14.71 -11.83 -15.86
C MET A 622 14.47 -12.57 -14.54
N GLU A 623 14.20 -13.87 -14.60
CA GLU A 623 14.11 -14.77 -13.42
C GLU A 623 13.21 -14.26 -12.27
N ASN A 624 12.03 -13.72 -12.61
CA ASN A 624 11.09 -13.26 -11.59
C ASN A 624 10.44 -14.45 -10.85
N GLY A 625 10.21 -14.27 -9.55
CA GLY A 625 9.67 -15.32 -8.70
C GLY A 625 9.91 -15.06 -7.22
N TRP A 626 9.62 -16.07 -6.40
CA TRP A 626 9.84 -16.02 -4.97
C TRP A 626 10.27 -17.38 -4.42
N ASN A 627 11.20 -17.35 -3.47
CA ASN A 627 11.74 -18.52 -2.81
C ASN A 627 11.39 -18.46 -1.33
N LEU A 628 10.95 -19.60 -0.78
CA LEU A 628 10.63 -19.77 0.63
C LEU A 628 11.77 -20.47 1.33
N HIS A 629 12.30 -19.86 2.36
CA HIS A 629 13.38 -20.36 3.19
C HIS A 629 12.89 -20.56 4.63
N THR A 630 13.51 -21.50 5.35
CA THR A 630 13.39 -21.55 6.81
C THR A 630 14.27 -20.48 7.47
N PHE A 631 14.04 -20.22 8.76
CA PHE A 631 14.92 -19.36 9.57
C PHE A 631 16.40 -19.82 9.60
N SER A 632 16.68 -21.08 9.27
CA SER A 632 18.03 -21.66 9.21
C SER A 632 18.70 -21.55 7.84
N GLY A 633 18.02 -20.98 6.83
CA GLY A 633 18.51 -20.86 5.46
C GLY A 633 18.29 -22.11 4.59
N ASN A 634 17.41 -23.02 4.97
CA ASN A 634 17.02 -24.13 4.09
C ASN A 634 15.88 -23.70 3.17
N THR A 635 16.13 -23.69 1.87
CA THR A 635 15.10 -23.45 0.85
C THR A 635 14.10 -24.60 0.85
N LEU A 636 12.83 -24.28 1.10
CA LEU A 636 11.72 -25.23 1.11
C LEU A 636 11.05 -25.35 -0.27
N SER A 637 10.92 -24.23 -0.97
CA SER A 637 10.28 -24.17 -2.29
C SER A 637 10.83 -23.00 -3.10
N GLU A 638 11.03 -23.24 -4.39
CA GLU A 638 11.37 -22.22 -5.38
C GLU A 638 10.19 -22.07 -6.34
N ASN A 639 9.66 -20.86 -6.47
CA ASN A 639 8.43 -20.61 -7.23
C ASN A 639 8.71 -19.57 -8.32
N PRO A 640 9.30 -19.97 -9.46
CA PRO A 640 9.45 -19.08 -10.61
C PRO A 640 8.05 -18.66 -11.08
N THR A 641 7.84 -17.34 -11.20
CA THR A 641 6.53 -16.77 -11.50
C THR A 641 6.70 -15.66 -12.53
N GLU A 642 6.12 -15.86 -13.71
CA GLU A 642 6.17 -14.87 -14.79
C GLU A 642 5.49 -13.56 -14.37
N LYS A 643 6.12 -12.43 -14.70
CA LYS A 643 5.63 -11.07 -14.37
C LYS A 643 5.23 -10.93 -12.90
N PHE A 644 5.99 -11.55 -12.00
CA PHE A 644 5.79 -11.40 -10.56
C PHE A 644 6.05 -9.95 -10.14
N LYS A 645 5.09 -9.33 -9.45
CA LYS A 645 5.15 -7.93 -9.03
C LYS A 645 5.44 -7.80 -7.54
N GLN A 646 4.68 -8.48 -6.69
CA GLN A 646 4.72 -8.26 -5.24
C GLN A 646 4.35 -9.53 -4.46
N PHE A 647 5.07 -9.79 -3.37
CA PHE A 647 4.71 -10.75 -2.32
C PHE A 647 4.62 -10.00 -1.00
N ILE A 648 3.57 -10.23 -0.22
CA ILE A 648 3.43 -9.65 1.13
C ILE A 648 2.81 -10.66 2.11
N TRP A 649 3.49 -10.90 3.23
CA TRP A 649 2.91 -11.69 4.32
C TRP A 649 1.75 -10.95 4.98
N ARG A 650 0.67 -11.68 5.32
CA ARG A 650 -0.46 -11.15 6.09
C ARG A 650 -0.02 -10.98 7.55
N PRO A 651 0.01 -9.76 8.10
CA PRO A 651 0.41 -9.54 9.50
C PRO A 651 -0.53 -10.23 10.48
N ARG A 652 -0.02 -10.52 11.68
CA ARG A 652 -0.83 -11.07 12.79
C ARG A 652 -1.01 -10.03 13.88
N PRO A 653 -2.22 -9.88 14.45
CA PRO A 653 -2.40 -9.05 15.63
C PRO A 653 -1.62 -9.64 16.82
N PRO A 654 -1.39 -8.83 17.87
CA PRO A 654 -0.84 -9.31 19.12
C PRO A 654 -1.63 -10.49 19.69
N THR A 655 -0.92 -11.46 20.29
CA THR A 655 -1.53 -12.65 20.88
C THR A 655 -2.49 -12.29 22.01
N PHE A 656 -3.66 -12.93 22.04
CA PHE A 656 -4.61 -12.78 23.17
C PHE A 656 -4.16 -13.51 24.44
N LEU A 657 -3.18 -14.40 24.34
CA LEU A 657 -2.65 -15.15 25.49
C LEU A 657 -2.07 -14.21 26.54
N SER A 658 -2.49 -14.40 27.78
CA SER A 658 -1.91 -13.73 28.94
C SER A 658 -0.44 -14.12 29.12
N LYS A 659 0.32 -13.31 29.86
CA LYS A 659 1.73 -13.62 30.17
C LYS A 659 1.88 -14.93 30.94
N GLU A 660 0.87 -15.33 31.72
CA GLU A 660 0.86 -16.58 32.48
C GLU A 660 0.66 -17.78 31.57
N GLU A 661 -0.31 -17.73 30.66
CA GLU A 661 -0.52 -18.78 29.65
C GLU A 661 0.69 -18.93 28.73
N GLN A 662 1.28 -17.81 28.27
CA GLN A 662 2.53 -17.86 27.50
C GLN A 662 3.67 -18.55 28.27
N LYS A 663 3.74 -18.35 29.59
CA LYS A 663 4.73 -19.03 30.45
C LYS A 663 4.42 -20.52 30.60
N GLN A 664 3.14 -20.90 30.70
CA GLN A 664 2.72 -22.30 30.71
C GLN A 664 3.04 -23.01 29.39
N VAL A 665 2.76 -22.37 28.25
CA VAL A 665 3.12 -22.90 26.92
C VAL A 665 4.61 -23.16 26.81
N ARG A 666 5.45 -22.22 27.27
CA ARG A 666 6.92 -22.41 27.30
C ARG A 666 7.35 -23.55 28.23
N LYS A 667 6.63 -23.79 29.33
CA LYS A 667 6.95 -24.88 30.27
C LYS A 667 6.63 -26.25 29.66
N ASN A 668 5.53 -26.35 28.91
CA ASN A 668 5.05 -27.60 28.32
C ASN A 668 5.51 -27.79 26.86
N LEU A 669 6.46 -26.97 26.38
CA LEU A 669 6.90 -26.95 24.98
C LEU A 669 7.39 -28.33 24.48
N ARG A 670 7.98 -29.14 25.36
CA ARG A 670 8.44 -30.50 25.02
C ARG A 670 7.29 -31.46 24.71
N GLU A 671 6.15 -31.31 25.38
CA GLU A 671 4.96 -32.13 25.16
C GLU A 671 4.32 -31.74 23.83
N TYR A 672 4.09 -30.44 23.61
CA TYR A 672 3.56 -29.93 22.35
C TYR A 672 4.48 -30.23 21.15
N SER A 673 5.80 -30.15 21.32
CA SER A 673 6.74 -30.51 20.25
C SER A 673 6.57 -31.95 19.80
N LYS A 674 6.34 -32.88 20.75
CA LYS A 674 6.16 -34.28 20.42
C LYS A 674 4.83 -34.52 19.68
N GLU A 675 3.76 -33.87 20.14
CA GLU A 675 2.45 -33.91 19.48
C GLU A 675 2.53 -33.38 18.04
N PHE A 676 3.13 -32.21 17.84
CA PHE A 676 3.30 -31.63 16.50
C PHE A 676 4.21 -32.46 15.60
N ASP A 677 5.29 -33.06 16.14
CA ASP A 677 6.15 -33.96 15.36
C ASP A 677 5.41 -35.23 14.91
N GLU A 678 4.47 -35.74 15.72
CA GLU A 678 3.62 -36.88 15.37
C GLU A 678 2.58 -36.49 14.31
N GLU A 679 1.93 -35.33 14.44
CA GLU A 679 0.99 -34.79 13.45
C GLU A 679 1.66 -34.49 12.10
N ASP A 680 2.84 -33.85 12.11
CA ASP A 680 3.59 -33.53 10.90
C ASP A 680 4.03 -34.80 10.16
N LYS A 681 4.47 -35.84 10.87
CA LYS A 681 4.80 -37.14 10.26
C LYS A 681 3.57 -37.78 9.64
N PHE A 682 2.45 -37.79 10.36
CA PHE A 682 1.20 -38.36 9.85
C PHE A 682 0.69 -37.63 8.60
N ALA A 683 0.79 -36.29 8.57
CA ALA A 683 0.44 -35.49 7.40
C ALA A 683 1.32 -35.81 6.18
N VAL A 684 2.64 -35.97 6.38
CA VAL A 684 3.57 -36.36 5.31
C VAL A 684 3.25 -37.77 4.81
N ASP A 685 2.96 -38.72 5.70
CA ASP A 685 2.61 -40.10 5.32
C ASP A 685 1.30 -40.17 4.53
N ILE A 686 0.28 -39.40 4.92
CA ILE A 686 -0.97 -39.28 4.15
C ILE A 686 -0.71 -38.70 2.76
N ALA A 687 0.04 -37.60 2.68
CA ALA A 687 0.34 -36.94 1.40
C ALA A 687 1.09 -37.89 0.46
N ASN A 688 2.10 -38.60 0.98
CA ASN A 688 2.84 -39.60 0.22
C ASN A 688 1.95 -40.77 -0.22
N THR A 689 1.05 -41.24 0.64
CA THR A 689 0.10 -42.32 0.32
C THR A 689 -0.83 -41.92 -0.82
N ALA A 690 -1.40 -40.71 -0.77
CA ALA A 690 -2.28 -40.19 -1.83
C ALA A 690 -1.55 -40.06 -3.18
N VAL A 691 -0.29 -39.62 -3.18
CA VAL A 691 0.54 -39.57 -4.40
C VAL A 691 0.80 -40.97 -4.94
N VAL A 692 1.12 -41.93 -4.07
CA VAL A 692 1.35 -43.33 -4.46
C VAL A 692 0.06 -43.95 -5.02
N GLU A 693 -1.09 -43.68 -4.43
CA GLU A 693 -2.39 -44.16 -4.89
C GLU A 693 -2.75 -43.58 -6.27
N LYS A 694 -2.55 -42.28 -6.47
CA LYS A 694 -2.74 -41.65 -7.79
C LYS A 694 -1.80 -42.24 -8.84
N ARG A 695 -0.52 -42.46 -8.51
CA ARG A 695 0.45 -43.12 -9.41
C ARG A 695 0.03 -44.55 -9.75
N LYS A 696 -0.43 -45.33 -8.76
CA LYS A 696 -0.97 -46.69 -8.98
C LYS A 696 -2.19 -46.67 -9.88
N ARG A 697 -3.12 -45.74 -9.67
CA ARG A 697 -4.31 -45.56 -10.50
C ARG A 697 -3.95 -45.26 -11.95
N VAL A 698 -3.13 -44.23 -12.18
CA VAL A 698 -2.69 -43.85 -13.54
C VAL A 698 -1.93 -45.00 -14.22
N LEU A 699 -1.05 -45.69 -13.49
CA LEU A 699 -0.36 -46.86 -14.01
C LEU A 699 -1.34 -47.99 -14.38
N SER A 700 -2.36 -48.22 -13.55
CA SER A 700 -3.38 -49.23 -13.83
C SER A 700 -4.25 -48.87 -15.04
N GLU A 701 -4.62 -47.58 -15.19
CA GLU A 701 -5.35 -47.07 -16.34
C GLU A 701 -4.50 -47.20 -17.62
N TRP A 702 -3.20 -46.88 -17.56
CA TRP A 702 -2.25 -47.07 -18.66
C TRP A 702 -2.08 -48.53 -19.05
N VAL A 703 -1.93 -49.43 -18.07
CA VAL A 703 -1.81 -50.87 -18.33
C VAL A 703 -3.10 -51.44 -18.91
N ALA A 704 -4.26 -50.98 -18.44
CA ALA A 704 -5.56 -51.37 -18.98
C ALA A 704 -5.76 -50.85 -20.42
N TRP A 705 -5.29 -49.63 -20.72
CA TRP A 705 -5.26 -49.10 -22.07
C TRP A 705 -4.34 -49.93 -22.98
N LEU A 706 -3.10 -50.19 -22.58
CA LEU A 706 -2.16 -51.03 -23.33
C LEU A 706 -2.71 -52.44 -23.61
N ARG A 707 -3.45 -53.02 -22.67
CA ARG A 707 -4.08 -54.33 -22.88
C ARG A 707 -5.17 -54.25 -23.94
N ARG A 708 -6.08 -53.27 -23.84
CA ARG A 708 -7.13 -53.06 -24.85
C ARG A 708 -6.55 -52.81 -26.23
N GLU A 709 -5.51 -51.98 -26.33
CA GLU A 709 -4.87 -51.66 -27.60
C GLU A 709 -4.21 -52.90 -28.23
N LYS A 710 -3.55 -53.74 -27.41
CA LYS A 710 -2.99 -55.01 -27.88
C LYS A 710 -4.06 -56.01 -28.31
N GLU A 711 -5.20 -56.04 -27.62
CA GLU A 711 -6.34 -56.88 -28.01
C GLU A 711 -6.92 -56.42 -29.35
N ILE A 712 -7.13 -55.11 -29.54
CA ILE A 712 -7.58 -54.53 -30.82
C ILE A 712 -6.57 -54.81 -31.93
N GLN A 713 -5.28 -54.60 -31.69
CA GLN A 713 -4.24 -54.91 -32.69
C GLN A 713 -4.18 -56.40 -33.03
N ALA A 714 -4.42 -57.30 -32.07
CA ALA A 714 -4.48 -58.73 -32.33
C ALA A 714 -5.72 -59.09 -33.17
N GLU A 715 -6.88 -58.53 -32.84
CA GLU A 715 -8.12 -58.69 -33.61
C GLU A 715 -7.97 -58.15 -35.04
N GLU A 716 -7.32 -57.00 -35.23
CA GLU A 716 -7.00 -56.44 -36.55
C GLU A 716 -6.01 -57.35 -37.32
N LYS A 717 -4.93 -57.82 -36.67
CA LYS A 717 -3.96 -58.74 -37.31
C LYS A 717 -4.62 -60.05 -37.74
N ASP A 718 -5.53 -60.59 -36.94
CA ASP A 718 -6.33 -61.76 -37.26
C ASP A 718 -7.32 -61.48 -38.41
N ALA A 719 -7.99 -60.32 -38.41
CA ALA A 719 -8.93 -59.93 -39.46
C ALA A 719 -8.24 -59.70 -40.83
N PHE A 720 -7.01 -59.20 -40.82
CA PHE A 720 -6.20 -59.00 -42.03
C PHE A 720 -5.32 -60.20 -42.42
N GLY A 721 -5.32 -61.28 -41.62
CA GLY A 721 -4.59 -62.53 -41.92
C GLY A 721 -3.07 -62.38 -41.93
N LEU A 722 -2.53 -61.45 -41.15
CA LEU A 722 -1.09 -61.18 -41.04
C LEU A 722 -0.43 -62.21 -40.09
N PRO A 723 0.75 -62.78 -40.43
CA PRO A 723 1.43 -63.72 -39.54
C PRO A 723 1.80 -63.10 -38.18
N GLU A 724 1.76 -63.88 -37.09
CA GLU A 724 2.11 -63.43 -35.71
C GLU A 724 3.50 -62.74 -35.62
N ASP A 725 4.41 -63.02 -36.56
CA ASP A 725 5.79 -62.52 -36.60
C ASP A 725 6.05 -61.37 -37.60
N ALA A 726 5.01 -60.72 -38.15
CA ALA A 726 5.17 -59.69 -39.19
C ALA A 726 6.02 -58.47 -38.75
N ASP A 727 6.09 -58.18 -37.44
CA ASP A 727 6.86 -57.05 -36.88
C ASP A 727 8.15 -57.48 -36.16
N SER A 728 8.71 -58.65 -36.50
CA SER A 728 10.00 -59.05 -35.92
C SER A 728 11.14 -58.17 -36.48
N PRO A 729 11.95 -57.48 -35.64
CA PRO A 729 13.05 -56.62 -36.12
C PRO A 729 14.15 -57.37 -36.89
N LYS A 730 14.10 -58.71 -36.89
CA LYS A 730 15.02 -59.57 -37.64
C LYS A 730 14.67 -59.66 -39.12
N GLN A 731 13.42 -59.47 -39.54
CA GLN A 731 13.02 -59.49 -40.95
C GLN A 731 13.24 -58.15 -41.67
N ALA A 732 13.34 -57.04 -40.93
CA ALA A 732 13.60 -55.70 -41.49
C ALA A 732 15.06 -55.46 -41.93
N ARG A 733 15.99 -56.41 -41.70
CA ARG A 733 17.42 -56.24 -42.02
C ARG A 733 17.83 -56.67 -43.43
N ASP A 734 17.01 -57.46 -44.13
CA ASP A 734 17.35 -58.06 -45.43
C ASP A 734 16.53 -57.52 -46.61
N ALA A 735 15.86 -56.37 -46.47
CA ALA A 735 15.24 -55.70 -47.61
C ALA A 735 16.30 -54.87 -48.38
N PRO A 736 16.62 -55.20 -49.64
CA PRO A 736 17.60 -54.46 -50.43
C PRO A 736 17.08 -53.06 -50.80
N VAL A 737 18.00 -52.10 -50.82
CA VAL A 737 17.78 -50.73 -51.29
C VAL A 737 17.64 -50.73 -52.81
N GLY A 738 16.55 -50.15 -53.32
CA GLY A 738 16.34 -49.75 -54.72
C GLY A 738 14.86 -49.87 -55.10
N GLY A 739 14.22 -48.94 -55.79
CA GLY A 739 14.57 -47.65 -56.37
C GLY A 739 13.30 -47.17 -57.10
N GLU A 740 12.93 -45.90 -56.89
CA GLU A 740 12.00 -45.04 -57.63
C GLU A 740 10.80 -45.65 -58.38
N GLU A 741 9.58 -45.38 -57.87
CA GLU A 741 8.46 -44.90 -58.70
C GLU A 741 7.61 -43.92 -57.87
N GLN A 742 7.38 -42.73 -58.42
CA GLN A 742 6.63 -41.63 -57.82
C GLN A 742 5.12 -41.91 -57.84
N GLY A 743 4.48 -41.73 -56.69
CA GLY A 743 3.04 -41.58 -56.56
C GLY A 743 2.73 -40.82 -55.26
N GLU A 744 2.30 -39.56 -55.39
CA GLU A 744 1.75 -38.78 -54.29
C GLU A 744 0.55 -39.53 -53.67
N THR A 745 0.67 -39.96 -52.41
CA THR A 745 -0.50 -40.22 -51.56
C THR A 745 -0.49 -39.25 -50.40
N VAL A 746 -1.35 -38.24 -50.53
CA VAL A 746 -1.77 -37.27 -49.52
C VAL A 746 -2.27 -38.05 -48.30
N VAL A 747 -1.67 -37.81 -47.13
CA VAL A 747 -2.21 -38.23 -45.84
C VAL A 747 -3.04 -37.06 -45.32
N GLU A 748 -4.36 -37.20 -45.38
CA GLU A 748 -5.31 -36.28 -44.73
C GLU A 748 -5.17 -36.45 -43.21
N GLU A 749 -4.57 -35.45 -42.56
CA GLU A 749 -4.55 -35.33 -41.11
C GLU A 749 -5.91 -34.75 -40.66
N MET A 750 -6.79 -35.59 -40.15
CA MET A 750 -8.00 -35.14 -39.45
C MET A 750 -7.60 -34.54 -38.10
N VAL A 751 -7.42 -33.21 -38.08
CA VAL A 751 -7.33 -32.44 -36.83
C VAL A 751 -8.76 -32.17 -36.35
N GLU A 752 -9.24 -32.94 -35.38
CA GLU A 752 -10.43 -32.55 -34.61
C GLU A 752 -10.02 -31.47 -33.59
N GLU A 753 -10.29 -30.22 -33.97
CA GLU A 753 -10.18 -29.05 -33.10
C GLU A 753 -11.42 -29.03 -32.19
N ILE A 754 -11.24 -29.28 -30.89
CA ILE A 754 -12.30 -29.12 -29.88
C ILE A 754 -12.48 -27.62 -29.65
N ILE A 755 -13.42 -27.01 -30.39
CA ILE A 755 -13.87 -25.64 -30.19
C ILE A 755 -15.19 -25.70 -29.41
N GLU A 756 -15.16 -25.13 -28.21
CA GLU A 756 -16.27 -24.82 -27.29
C GLU A 756 -16.84 -25.95 -26.41
N GLU A 757 -16.57 -25.83 -25.11
CA GLU A 757 -17.26 -26.51 -24.01
C GLU A 757 -18.26 -25.51 -23.40
N THR A 758 -19.55 -25.66 -23.70
CA THR A 758 -20.63 -24.87 -23.08
C THR A 758 -21.16 -25.60 -21.84
N GLU A 759 -20.96 -25.04 -20.64
CA GLU A 759 -21.66 -25.46 -19.42
C GLU A 759 -23.11 -24.96 -19.42
N GLU A 760 -24.06 -25.89 -19.39
CA GLU A 760 -25.49 -25.61 -19.24
C GLU A 760 -25.83 -25.51 -17.73
N VAL A 761 -26.29 -24.33 -17.29
CA VAL A 761 -26.87 -24.14 -15.94
C VAL A 761 -28.33 -24.62 -15.98
N ILE A 762 -28.62 -25.72 -15.30
CA ILE A 762 -30.00 -26.15 -15.03
C ILE A 762 -30.59 -25.22 -13.94
N GLY A 763 -31.72 -24.59 -14.27
CA GLY A 763 -32.39 -23.56 -13.45
C GLY A 763 -33.09 -24.04 -12.18
#